data_AF-Q9NCP8-F1
#
_entry.id   AF-Q9NCP8-F1
#
_cell.length_a   1.000
_cell.length_b   1.000
_cell.length_c   1.000
_cell.angle_alpha   90.00
_cell.angle_beta   90.00
_cell.angle_gamma   90.00
#
_symmetry.space_group_name_H-M   'P 1'
#
loop_
_entity.id
_entity.type
_entity.pdbx_description
1 polymer ?
#
loop_
_entity_poly.entity_id
_entity_poly.type
_entity_poly.pdbx_seq_one_letter_code
_entity_poly.pdbx_strand_id
1 'polypeptide(L)'
;MVTENGAQGDGNTSFLRAARAGNLERVLEHLKNNIDINTSNANGLNALHLASKDGHIHVVSELLRRGAIVDSATKKGNTALHIASLAGQEEVVKLLLEHNASVNVQSQNGFTPLYMAAQENHDAVVRLLLSNGANQSLATEDGFTPLAVAMQQGHDKVVAVLLESDTRGKVRLPALHIAAKKDDVKAATLLLDNDHNPDVTSKSGFTPLHIASHYGNQNIANLLIQKGADVNYSAKHNISPLHVAAKWGKTNMVSLLLEKGGNIEAKTRDGLTPLHCAARSGHEQVVDMLLERGAPISAKTKNGLAPLHMAAQGEHVDAARILLYHRAPVDEVTVDYLTALHVAAHCGHVRVAKLLLDRNADANARALNGFTPLHIACKKNRLKVVELLLRHGASISATTESGLTPLHVAAFMGCMNIVIYLLQHDASPDVPTVRGETPLHLAARANQTDIIRILLRNGAQVDARAREQQTPLHIASRLGNVDIVMLLLQHGAQVDATTKDMYTALHIAAKEGQDEVAAVLIENGAALDAATKKGFTPLHLTAKYGHIKVAQLLLQKEADVDAQGKNGVTPLHVACHYNNQQVALLLLEKGASPHATAKNGHTPLHIAARKNQMDIATTLLEYGALANAESKAGFTPLHLSSQEGHAEISNLLIEHKAAVNHPAKNGLTPMHLCAQEDNVNVAEILEKNGANIDMATKAGYTPLHVASHFGQANMVRFLLQNGANVDAATSIGYTPLHQTAQQGHCHIVNLLLEHKANANAQTVNGQTPLHIARKLGYISVLDSLKTITKEDETAAAPSQAEEKYRVVAPEAMHESFMSDSEEEGGEDNMLSDQPYRYLTVDEMKSLGDDSLPIDVTRDERMDSNRMTQSAEYASGVPPTIGEEVISPHKTQVYGSSPKATVDGVYIANGSGHDEPPHVGRKLSWKSFLVSFLVDARGGAMRGCRHSGVRMIIPSRSTCQPTRVTCRYVKPQRTMHPPQLMEGEALASRVLELGPCSTKFIGPVVMEVPHFASLRGKEREIIILRSDNGETWREHTIDNSEEIIHDVLQQCFEPEEIAQLEEQAGNHVCRFVTYDFPQYFAVVSRIRQEVHAIGPEGGMVSSTVVPQVQAVFPQGALTKKIKVGLQVNLFKPRKGVAPEKLRKISVNHVPKKKRFSLIW
;
A
#
# COMPACT_ATOMS: atom_id res chain seq x y z
N MET A 1 19.39 -31.73 76.68
CA MET A 1 18.01 -31.39 77.06
C MET A 1 17.15 -31.52 75.81
N VAL A 2 16.11 -32.34 75.92
CA VAL A 2 15.12 -32.67 74.89
C VAL A 2 14.21 -31.47 74.66
N THR A 3 13.87 -31.15 73.41
CA THR A 3 12.61 -30.49 73.08
C THR A 3 11.99 -31.12 71.83
N GLU A 4 10.72 -31.47 72.00
CA GLU A 4 9.81 -32.19 71.12
C GLU A 4 9.46 -31.36 69.88
N ASN A 5 9.45 -31.98 68.69
CA ASN A 5 8.70 -31.46 67.53
C ASN A 5 8.33 -32.57 66.51
N GLY A 6 8.27 -33.84 66.94
CA GLY A 6 8.05 -35.00 66.06
C GLY A 6 6.64 -35.61 66.02
N ALA A 7 5.68 -35.18 66.86
CA ALA A 7 4.45 -35.94 67.10
C ALA A 7 3.18 -35.46 66.34
N GLN A 8 3.14 -34.24 65.79
CA GLN A 8 1.90 -33.70 65.20
C GLN A 8 1.58 -34.23 63.78
N GLY A 9 2.58 -34.71 63.01
CA GLY A 9 2.37 -35.21 61.64
C GLY A 9 1.68 -36.58 61.55
N ASP A 10 1.93 -37.47 62.50
CA ASP A 10 1.33 -38.81 62.55
C ASP A 10 -0.12 -38.80 63.08
N GLY A 11 -0.42 -37.91 64.04
CA GLY A 11 -1.76 -37.78 64.62
C GLY A 11 -2.83 -37.33 63.62
N ASN A 12 -2.54 -36.30 62.82
CA ASN A 12 -3.45 -35.80 61.79
C ASN A 12 -3.68 -36.84 60.68
N THR A 13 -2.62 -37.55 60.28
CA THR A 13 -2.73 -38.61 59.27
C THR A 13 -3.55 -39.79 59.76
N SER A 14 -3.39 -40.19 61.03
CA SER A 14 -4.19 -41.23 61.66
C SER A 14 -5.67 -40.85 61.77
N PHE A 15 -5.96 -39.60 62.16
CA PHE A 15 -7.33 -39.07 62.23
C PHE A 15 -8.05 -39.12 60.89
N LEU A 16 -7.40 -38.68 59.81
CA LEU A 16 -7.97 -38.72 58.47
C LEU A 16 -8.18 -40.17 57.97
N ARG A 17 -7.29 -41.11 58.31
CA ARG A 17 -7.48 -42.53 58.01
C ARG A 17 -8.66 -43.11 58.78
N ALA A 18 -8.85 -42.74 60.04
CA ALA A 18 -9.97 -43.18 60.86
C ALA A 18 -11.31 -42.69 60.28
N ALA A 19 -11.37 -41.42 59.84
CA ALA A 19 -12.55 -40.85 59.19
C ALA A 19 -12.88 -41.56 57.86
N ARG A 20 -11.86 -41.84 57.04
CA ARG A 20 -12.00 -42.61 55.78
C ARG A 20 -12.46 -44.05 56.02
N ALA A 21 -11.99 -44.68 57.09
CA ALA A 21 -12.36 -46.04 57.47
C ALA A 21 -13.74 -46.13 58.15
N GLY A 22 -14.41 -45.00 58.42
CA GLY A 22 -15.69 -44.97 59.12
C GLY A 22 -15.60 -45.32 60.61
N ASN A 23 -14.40 -45.31 61.21
CA ASN A 23 -14.21 -45.70 62.60
C ASN A 23 -14.51 -44.51 63.54
N LEU A 24 -15.78 -44.38 63.92
CA LEU A 24 -16.28 -43.30 64.77
C LEU A 24 -15.56 -43.21 66.11
N GLU A 25 -15.27 -44.34 66.75
CA GLU A 25 -14.61 -44.38 68.06
C GLU A 25 -13.21 -43.76 68.01
N ARG A 26 -12.42 -44.12 67.00
CA ARG A 26 -11.07 -43.55 66.80
C ARG A 26 -11.10 -42.10 66.35
N VAL A 27 -12.08 -41.69 65.55
CA VAL A 27 -12.31 -40.27 65.19
C VAL A 27 -12.58 -39.45 66.45
N LEU A 28 -13.45 -39.95 67.35
CA LEU A 28 -13.76 -39.29 68.62
C LEU A 28 -12.57 -39.25 69.58
N GLU A 29 -11.77 -40.31 69.66
CA GLU A 29 -10.54 -40.36 70.45
C GLU A 29 -9.53 -39.31 69.97
N HIS A 30 -9.32 -39.20 68.66
CA HIS A 30 -8.45 -38.19 68.06
C HIS A 30 -8.93 -36.76 68.30
N LEU A 31 -10.25 -36.49 68.24
CA LEU A 31 -10.82 -35.17 68.56
C LEU A 31 -10.70 -34.81 70.05
N LYS A 32 -10.78 -35.80 70.96
CA LYS A 32 -10.51 -35.59 72.40
C LYS A 32 -9.05 -35.22 72.67
N ASN A 33 -8.13 -35.67 71.82
CA ASN A 33 -6.70 -35.35 71.89
C ASN A 33 -6.34 -34.01 71.22
N ASN A 34 -7.31 -33.08 71.10
CA ASN A 34 -7.14 -31.73 70.53
C ASN A 34 -6.63 -31.69 69.08
N ILE A 35 -6.92 -32.71 68.26
CA ILE A 35 -6.70 -32.62 66.81
C ILE A 35 -7.74 -31.67 66.21
N ASP A 36 -7.30 -30.74 65.38
CA ASP A 36 -8.19 -29.85 64.63
C ASP A 36 -9.10 -30.66 63.70
N ILE A 37 -10.41 -30.54 63.91
CA ILE A 37 -11.45 -31.23 63.13
C ILE A 37 -11.40 -30.87 61.63
N ASN A 38 -10.88 -29.69 61.30
CA ASN A 38 -10.74 -29.21 59.92
C ASN A 38 -9.36 -29.48 59.33
N THR A 39 -8.49 -30.22 60.03
CA THR A 39 -7.20 -30.64 59.48
C THR A 39 -7.41 -31.38 58.16
N SER A 40 -6.52 -31.14 57.20
CA SER A 40 -6.65 -31.68 55.86
C SER A 40 -5.32 -32.24 55.35
N ASN A 41 -5.41 -33.18 54.41
CA ASN A 41 -4.22 -33.73 53.75
C ASN A 41 -3.65 -32.75 52.71
N ALA A 42 -2.57 -33.15 52.03
CA ALA A 42 -1.91 -32.34 51.00
C ALA A 42 -2.82 -31.87 49.85
N ASN A 43 -3.98 -32.50 49.64
CA ASN A 43 -4.97 -32.13 48.62
C ASN A 43 -6.14 -31.29 49.16
N GLY A 44 -6.11 -30.91 50.44
CA GLY A 44 -7.18 -30.19 51.12
C GLY A 44 -8.39 -31.07 51.50
N LEU A 45 -8.25 -32.40 51.52
CA LEU A 45 -9.31 -33.30 52.01
C LEU A 45 -9.26 -33.39 53.53
N ASN A 46 -10.35 -33.00 54.21
CA ASN A 46 -10.52 -33.09 55.65
C ASN A 46 -11.29 -34.37 56.01
N ALA A 47 -11.52 -34.61 57.30
CA ALA A 47 -12.24 -35.79 57.77
C ALA A 47 -13.67 -35.88 57.19
N LEU A 48 -14.34 -34.73 57.04
CA LEU A 48 -15.69 -34.66 56.47
C LEU A 48 -15.70 -35.09 54.99
N HIS A 49 -14.76 -34.60 54.18
CA HIS A 49 -14.59 -35.01 52.77
C HIS A 49 -14.42 -36.52 52.61
N LEU A 50 -13.58 -37.13 53.44
CA LEU A 50 -13.26 -38.55 53.37
C LEU A 50 -14.45 -39.42 53.82
N ALA A 51 -15.09 -39.05 54.93
CA ALA A 51 -16.28 -39.74 55.43
C ALA A 51 -17.46 -39.63 54.46
N SER A 52 -17.64 -38.45 53.82
CA SER A 52 -18.70 -38.21 52.85
C SER A 52 -18.53 -38.98 51.54
N LYS A 53 -17.30 -39.31 51.13
CA LYS A 53 -17.02 -40.12 49.93
C LYS A 53 -17.51 -41.55 50.07
N ASP A 54 -17.15 -42.16 51.20
CA ASP A 54 -17.35 -43.59 51.44
C ASP A 54 -18.69 -43.88 52.14
N GLY A 55 -19.52 -42.86 52.39
CA GLY A 55 -20.89 -43.02 52.89
C GLY A 55 -21.01 -43.22 54.40
N HIS A 56 -20.02 -42.79 55.19
CA HIS A 56 -19.99 -43.03 56.64
C HIS A 56 -20.90 -42.07 57.42
N ILE A 57 -22.22 -42.30 57.36
CA ILE A 57 -23.27 -41.42 57.90
C ILE A 57 -23.01 -41.03 59.37
N HIS A 58 -22.68 -42.00 60.23
CA HIS A 58 -22.46 -41.74 61.66
C HIS A 58 -21.24 -40.85 61.93
N VAL A 59 -20.16 -41.02 61.15
CA VAL A 59 -18.96 -40.18 61.25
C VAL A 59 -19.27 -38.78 60.71
N VAL A 60 -19.95 -38.66 59.57
CA VAL A 60 -20.36 -37.36 59.00
C VAL A 60 -21.26 -36.60 59.99
N SER A 61 -22.28 -37.24 60.57
CA SER A 61 -23.18 -36.63 61.55
C SER A 61 -22.44 -36.13 62.79
N GLU A 62 -21.50 -36.93 63.31
CA GLU A 62 -20.69 -36.54 64.46
C GLU A 62 -19.76 -35.36 64.14
N LEU A 63 -19.12 -35.36 62.97
CA LEU A 63 -18.23 -34.29 62.54
C LEU A 63 -19.00 -32.96 62.37
N LEU A 64 -20.17 -32.99 61.72
CA LEU A 64 -21.01 -31.80 61.55
C LEU A 64 -21.50 -31.25 62.89
N ARG A 65 -21.95 -32.11 63.81
CA ARG A 65 -22.41 -31.70 65.15
C ARG A 65 -21.32 -31.04 65.97
N ARG A 66 -20.06 -31.43 65.75
CA ARG A 66 -18.87 -30.88 66.43
C ARG A 66 -18.27 -29.65 65.73
N GLY A 67 -18.97 -29.10 64.74
CA GLY A 67 -18.57 -27.85 64.08
C GLY A 67 -17.55 -28.03 62.96
N ALA A 68 -17.51 -29.19 62.29
CA ALA A 68 -16.80 -29.30 61.02
C ALA A 68 -17.38 -28.32 59.99
N ILE A 69 -16.52 -27.62 59.26
CA ILE A 69 -16.95 -26.62 58.28
C ILE A 69 -17.56 -27.34 57.06
N VAL A 70 -18.88 -27.23 56.90
CA VAL A 70 -19.68 -27.97 55.91
C VAL A 70 -19.24 -27.69 54.48
N ASP A 71 -19.04 -26.42 54.14
CA ASP A 71 -18.61 -25.95 52.82
C ASP A 71 -17.09 -25.75 52.73
N SER A 72 -16.31 -26.42 53.59
CA SER A 72 -14.86 -26.46 53.44
C SER A 72 -14.54 -27.03 52.05
N ALA A 73 -13.68 -26.34 51.30
CA ALA A 73 -13.32 -26.74 49.95
C ALA A 73 -11.93 -27.36 49.91
N THR A 74 -11.79 -28.44 49.15
CA THR A 74 -10.47 -29.01 48.79
C THR A 74 -9.66 -28.03 47.93
N LYS A 75 -8.39 -28.36 47.64
CA LYS A 75 -7.57 -27.58 46.71
C LYS A 75 -8.15 -27.47 45.30
N LYS A 76 -9.12 -28.30 44.92
CA LYS A 76 -9.84 -28.25 43.63
C LYS A 76 -11.20 -27.55 43.71
N GLY A 77 -11.54 -26.96 44.85
CA GLY A 77 -12.84 -26.32 45.09
C GLY A 77 -13.99 -27.28 45.43
N ASN A 78 -13.74 -28.58 45.57
CA ASN A 78 -14.79 -29.55 45.91
C ASN A 78 -15.14 -29.50 47.39
N THR A 79 -16.42 -29.38 47.72
CA THR A 79 -16.96 -29.51 49.09
C THR A 79 -17.34 -30.95 49.41
N ALA A 80 -17.70 -31.23 50.67
CA ALA A 80 -18.26 -32.53 51.06
C ALA A 80 -19.50 -32.90 50.24
N LEU A 81 -20.32 -31.91 49.87
CA LEU A 81 -21.51 -32.11 49.04
C LEU A 81 -21.16 -32.53 47.61
N HIS A 82 -20.10 -31.97 47.00
CA HIS A 82 -19.61 -32.42 45.68
C HIS A 82 -19.20 -33.90 45.72
N ILE A 83 -18.42 -34.26 46.73
CA ILE A 83 -17.85 -35.61 46.85
C ILE A 83 -18.95 -36.64 47.11
N ALA A 84 -19.90 -36.33 48.01
CA ALA A 84 -21.06 -37.19 48.27
C ALA A 84 -21.96 -37.33 47.04
N SER A 85 -22.17 -36.23 46.30
CA SER A 85 -23.03 -36.23 45.10
C SER A 85 -22.43 -37.02 43.95
N LEU A 86 -21.11 -36.94 43.73
CA LEU A 86 -20.39 -37.75 42.74
C LEU A 86 -20.42 -39.25 43.11
N ALA A 87 -20.28 -39.56 44.40
CA ALA A 87 -20.27 -40.94 44.90
C ALA A 87 -21.67 -41.57 45.06
N GLY A 88 -22.75 -40.81 44.86
CA GLY A 88 -24.12 -41.32 44.98
C GLY A 88 -24.59 -41.56 46.41
N GLN A 89 -23.98 -40.89 47.40
CA GLN A 89 -24.26 -41.12 48.83
C GLN A 89 -25.50 -40.33 49.28
N GLU A 90 -26.70 -40.81 48.93
CA GLU A 90 -27.98 -40.12 49.14
C GLU A 90 -28.18 -39.62 50.59
N GLU A 91 -28.04 -40.50 51.57
CA GLU A 91 -28.24 -40.16 52.99
C GLU A 91 -27.22 -39.14 53.51
N VAL A 92 -25.98 -39.18 53.00
CA VAL A 92 -24.95 -38.20 53.33
C VAL A 92 -25.27 -36.85 52.69
N VAL A 93 -25.72 -36.83 51.43
CA VAL A 93 -26.16 -35.60 50.74
C VAL A 93 -27.31 -34.96 51.52
N LYS A 94 -28.30 -35.75 51.95
CA LYS A 94 -29.42 -35.27 52.77
C LYS A 94 -28.94 -34.64 54.07
N LEU A 95 -28.07 -35.34 54.81
CA LEU A 95 -27.53 -34.86 56.07
C LEU A 95 -26.70 -33.57 55.92
N LEU A 96 -25.93 -33.44 54.83
CA LEU A 96 -25.18 -32.22 54.51
C LEU A 96 -26.12 -31.05 54.20
N LEU A 97 -27.17 -31.27 53.41
CA LEU A 97 -28.17 -30.25 53.09
C LEU A 97 -28.95 -29.80 54.33
N GLU A 98 -29.31 -30.72 55.23
CA GLU A 98 -29.94 -30.41 56.53
C GLU A 98 -29.05 -29.53 57.43
N HIS A 99 -27.72 -29.61 57.27
CA HIS A 99 -26.74 -28.75 57.95
C HIS A 99 -26.34 -27.51 57.12
N ASN A 100 -27.24 -27.04 56.24
CA ASN A 100 -27.07 -25.84 55.41
C ASN A 100 -25.87 -25.89 54.44
N ALA A 101 -25.51 -27.06 53.90
CA ALA A 101 -24.54 -27.13 52.80
C ALA A 101 -25.02 -26.33 51.59
N SER A 102 -24.12 -25.52 51.01
CA SER A 102 -24.46 -24.70 49.85
C SER A 102 -24.63 -25.56 48.59
N VAL A 103 -25.87 -25.72 48.12
CA VAL A 103 -26.23 -26.63 47.01
C VAL A 103 -25.64 -26.26 45.64
N ASN A 104 -25.29 -24.98 45.44
CA ASN A 104 -24.88 -24.41 44.16
C ASN A 104 -23.39 -24.00 44.11
N VAL A 105 -22.56 -24.50 45.03
CA VAL A 105 -21.11 -24.22 45.01
C VAL A 105 -20.50 -24.77 43.73
N GLN A 106 -19.59 -24.01 43.12
CA GLN A 106 -18.84 -24.44 41.96
C GLN A 106 -17.40 -24.79 42.38
N SER A 107 -16.94 -25.98 41.98
CA SER A 107 -15.51 -26.31 42.00
C SER A 107 -14.70 -25.41 41.06
N GLN A 108 -13.38 -25.54 41.03
CA GLN A 108 -12.50 -24.69 40.20
C GLN A 108 -12.88 -24.67 38.72
N ASN A 109 -13.38 -25.77 38.15
CA ASN A 109 -13.76 -25.84 36.74
C ASN A 109 -15.26 -25.56 36.51
N GLY A 110 -15.96 -25.02 37.52
CA GLY A 110 -17.38 -24.70 37.44
C GLY A 110 -18.34 -25.87 37.71
N PHE A 111 -17.86 -27.07 38.07
CA PHE A 111 -18.76 -28.21 38.39
C PHE A 111 -19.55 -27.95 39.67
N THR A 112 -20.86 -28.19 39.63
CA THR A 112 -21.75 -28.18 40.82
C THR A 112 -22.00 -29.60 41.33
N PRO A 113 -22.50 -29.77 42.57
CA PRO A 113 -22.93 -31.09 43.08
C PRO A 113 -23.97 -31.75 42.17
N LEU A 114 -24.90 -30.94 41.61
CA LEU A 114 -25.90 -31.41 40.65
C LEU A 114 -25.27 -31.89 39.34
N TYR A 115 -24.25 -31.21 38.83
CA TYR A 115 -23.50 -31.65 37.64
C TYR A 115 -22.85 -33.02 37.88
N MET A 116 -22.20 -33.21 39.03
CA MET A 116 -21.52 -34.47 39.38
C MET A 116 -22.50 -35.63 39.56
N ALA A 117 -23.63 -35.40 40.24
CA ALA A 117 -24.67 -36.42 40.38
C ALA A 117 -25.28 -36.79 39.01
N ALA A 118 -25.46 -35.80 38.13
CA ALA A 118 -25.99 -36.02 36.80
C ALA A 118 -25.01 -36.77 35.87
N GLN A 119 -23.70 -36.57 36.03
CA GLN A 119 -22.66 -37.28 35.28
C GLN A 119 -22.62 -38.79 35.61
N GLU A 120 -22.86 -39.16 36.86
CA GLU A 120 -22.71 -40.53 37.36
C GLU A 120 -24.05 -41.30 37.47
N ASN A 121 -25.13 -40.76 36.91
CA ASN A 121 -26.47 -41.38 36.85
C ASN A 121 -27.17 -41.55 38.22
N HIS A 122 -26.90 -40.68 39.19
CA HIS A 122 -27.50 -40.77 40.53
C HIS A 122 -28.84 -40.02 40.60
N ASP A 123 -29.93 -40.62 40.09
CA ASP A 123 -31.22 -39.95 39.94
C ASP A 123 -31.86 -39.54 41.28
N ALA A 124 -31.72 -40.35 42.33
CA ALA A 124 -32.21 -40.01 43.68
C ALA A 124 -31.51 -38.76 44.25
N VAL A 125 -30.17 -38.69 44.10
CA VAL A 125 -29.37 -37.53 44.50
C VAL A 125 -29.74 -36.30 43.67
N VAL A 126 -29.95 -36.46 42.36
CA VAL A 126 -30.39 -35.37 41.47
C VAL A 126 -31.74 -34.82 41.93
N ARG A 127 -32.74 -35.67 42.23
CA ARG A 127 -34.05 -35.24 42.76
C ARG A 127 -33.91 -34.50 44.08
N LEU A 128 -33.09 -35.02 44.99
CA LEU A 128 -32.84 -34.44 46.31
C LEU A 128 -32.16 -33.05 46.22
N LEU A 129 -31.19 -32.89 45.32
CA LEU A 129 -30.53 -31.61 45.09
C LEU A 129 -31.51 -30.60 44.47
N LEU A 130 -32.29 -31.00 43.47
CA LEU A 130 -33.29 -30.13 42.83
C LEU A 130 -34.39 -29.69 43.81
N SER A 131 -34.90 -30.59 44.66
CA SER A 131 -35.89 -30.25 45.68
C SER A 131 -35.36 -29.26 46.73
N ASN A 132 -34.05 -29.17 46.89
CA ASN A 132 -33.36 -28.23 47.79
C ASN A 132 -32.79 -26.99 47.06
N GLY A 133 -33.30 -26.67 45.86
CA GLY A 133 -32.97 -25.43 45.16
C GLY A 133 -31.69 -25.46 44.34
N ALA A 134 -31.21 -26.64 43.94
CA ALA A 134 -30.10 -26.76 42.98
C ALA A 134 -30.45 -26.09 41.65
N ASN A 135 -29.56 -25.21 41.18
CA ASN A 135 -29.72 -24.48 39.94
C ASN A 135 -29.09 -25.27 38.78
N GLN A 136 -29.93 -26.00 38.05
CA GLN A 136 -29.51 -26.76 36.86
C GLN A 136 -29.08 -25.90 35.65
N SER A 137 -29.21 -24.58 35.72
CA SER A 137 -28.70 -23.67 34.68
C SER A 137 -27.25 -23.26 34.86
N LEU A 138 -26.65 -23.55 36.02
CA LEU A 138 -25.22 -23.32 36.25
C LEU A 138 -24.41 -24.26 35.36
N ALA A 139 -23.57 -23.66 34.52
CA ALA A 139 -22.70 -24.36 33.60
C ALA A 139 -21.25 -24.37 34.12
N THR A 140 -20.48 -25.35 33.67
CA THR A 140 -19.03 -25.37 33.83
C THR A 140 -18.37 -24.23 33.07
N GLU A 141 -17.07 -24.02 33.25
CA GLU A 141 -16.30 -23.04 32.47
C GLU A 141 -16.42 -23.27 30.95
N ASP A 142 -16.51 -24.53 30.53
CA ASP A 142 -16.71 -24.94 29.13
C ASP A 142 -18.17 -24.78 28.64
N GLY A 143 -19.09 -24.37 29.52
CA GLY A 143 -20.50 -24.15 29.20
C GLY A 143 -21.38 -25.41 29.27
N PHE A 144 -20.92 -26.51 29.90
CA PHE A 144 -21.74 -27.72 30.07
C PHE A 144 -22.64 -27.63 31.30
N THR A 145 -23.91 -27.95 31.11
CA THR A 145 -24.92 -28.01 32.16
C THR A 145 -25.09 -29.45 32.66
N PRO A 146 -25.69 -29.68 33.84
CA PRO A 146 -26.03 -31.02 34.33
C PRO A 146 -26.82 -31.86 33.31
N LEU A 147 -27.73 -31.22 32.56
CA LEU A 147 -28.48 -31.87 31.49
C LEU A 147 -27.57 -32.29 30.33
N ALA A 148 -26.65 -31.41 29.90
CA ALA A 148 -25.74 -31.69 28.79
C ALA A 148 -24.81 -32.87 29.10
N VAL A 149 -24.30 -32.97 30.33
CA VAL A 149 -23.43 -34.10 30.73
C VAL A 149 -24.24 -35.39 30.87
N ALA A 150 -25.45 -35.37 31.42
CA ALA A 150 -26.32 -36.55 31.51
C ALA A 150 -26.62 -37.13 30.12
N MET A 151 -26.89 -36.27 29.13
CA MET A 151 -27.06 -36.68 27.73
C MET A 151 -25.76 -37.14 27.08
N GLN A 152 -24.64 -36.49 27.39
CA GLN A 152 -23.32 -36.94 26.95
C GLN A 152 -22.97 -38.33 27.49
N GLN A 153 -23.52 -38.76 28.62
CA GLN A 153 -23.31 -40.10 29.15
C GLN A 153 -24.41 -41.10 28.80
N GLY A 154 -25.58 -40.64 28.34
CA GLY A 154 -26.72 -41.50 27.96
C GLY A 154 -27.60 -41.90 29.15
N HIS A 155 -27.71 -41.03 30.15
CA HIS A 155 -28.41 -41.30 31.40
C HIS A 155 -29.89 -40.90 31.33
N ASP A 156 -30.68 -41.70 30.63
CA ASP A 156 -32.09 -41.40 30.29
C ASP A 156 -32.96 -41.01 31.50
N LYS A 157 -32.78 -41.69 32.63
CA LYS A 157 -33.55 -41.43 33.86
C LYS A 157 -33.25 -40.03 34.42
N VAL A 158 -31.97 -39.69 34.53
CA VAL A 158 -31.52 -38.36 34.99
C VAL A 158 -31.92 -37.27 34.01
N VAL A 159 -31.83 -37.53 32.70
CA VAL A 159 -32.29 -36.60 31.66
C VAL A 159 -33.77 -36.30 31.84
N ALA A 160 -34.61 -37.32 32.04
CA ALA A 160 -36.03 -37.14 32.32
C ALA A 160 -36.26 -36.27 33.57
N VAL A 161 -35.59 -36.58 34.69
CA VAL A 161 -35.71 -35.81 35.94
C VAL A 161 -35.35 -34.33 35.76
N LEU A 162 -34.23 -34.06 35.08
CA LEU A 162 -33.75 -32.69 34.84
C LEU A 162 -34.68 -31.92 33.90
N LEU A 163 -35.26 -32.57 32.90
CA LEU A 163 -36.22 -31.94 31.99
C LEU A 163 -37.56 -31.65 32.66
N GLU A 164 -38.07 -32.59 33.47
CA GLU A 164 -39.30 -32.41 34.27
C GLU A 164 -39.19 -31.22 35.23
N SER A 165 -37.99 -30.98 35.77
CA SER A 165 -37.73 -29.93 36.75
C SER A 165 -37.38 -28.57 36.10
N ASP A 166 -37.17 -28.51 34.78
CA ASP A 166 -36.74 -27.30 34.05
C ASP A 166 -37.88 -26.46 33.48
N THR A 167 -38.24 -25.41 34.21
CA THR A 167 -39.27 -24.44 33.82
C THR A 167 -38.72 -23.24 33.01
N ARG A 168 -37.39 -23.13 32.78
CA ARG A 168 -36.78 -21.97 32.11
C ARG A 168 -35.81 -22.38 31.00
N GLY A 169 -36.21 -22.22 29.74
CA GLY A 169 -35.56 -22.73 28.52
C GLY A 169 -34.14 -22.25 28.13
N LYS A 170 -33.28 -21.80 29.05
CA LYS A 170 -31.89 -21.37 28.74
C LYS A 170 -30.87 -22.52 28.70
N VAL A 171 -31.14 -23.65 29.34
CA VAL A 171 -30.19 -24.77 29.58
C VAL A 171 -30.13 -25.77 28.42
N ARG A 172 -31.12 -25.75 27.53
CA ARG A 172 -31.41 -26.80 26.53
C ARG A 172 -30.60 -26.73 25.23
N LEU A 173 -29.88 -25.64 24.97
CA LEU A 173 -29.20 -25.40 23.68
C LEU A 173 -28.05 -26.39 23.36
N PRO A 174 -27.21 -26.86 24.30
CA PRO A 174 -26.16 -27.85 24.02
C PRO A 174 -26.68 -29.30 23.88
N ALA A 175 -27.79 -29.60 24.56
CA ALA A 175 -28.37 -30.93 24.68
C ALA A 175 -28.81 -31.52 23.32
N LEU A 176 -29.58 -30.77 22.53
CA LEU A 176 -30.09 -31.23 21.24
C LEU A 176 -28.97 -31.47 20.21
N HIS A 177 -27.90 -30.66 20.25
CA HIS A 177 -26.70 -30.87 19.41
C HIS A 177 -25.96 -32.17 19.77
N ILE A 178 -25.87 -32.50 21.07
CA ILE A 178 -25.26 -33.75 21.54
C ILE A 178 -26.11 -34.96 21.11
N ALA A 179 -27.44 -34.89 21.24
CA ALA A 179 -28.33 -35.92 20.74
C ALA A 179 -28.12 -36.14 19.23
N ALA A 180 -28.10 -35.06 18.44
CA ALA A 180 -27.87 -35.12 16.99
C ALA A 180 -26.52 -35.75 16.61
N LYS A 181 -25.46 -35.48 17.38
CA LYS A 181 -24.14 -36.12 17.20
C LYS A 181 -24.17 -37.62 17.49
N LYS A 182 -24.95 -38.06 18.47
CA LYS A 182 -25.02 -39.46 18.92
C LYS A 182 -26.10 -40.32 18.24
N ASP A 183 -26.95 -39.70 17.42
CA ASP A 183 -28.16 -40.34 16.87
C ASP A 183 -29.19 -40.74 17.95
N ASP A 184 -29.24 -39.99 19.06
CA ASP A 184 -30.15 -40.28 20.18
C ASP A 184 -31.55 -39.70 19.93
N VAL A 185 -32.36 -40.47 19.21
CA VAL A 185 -33.74 -40.12 18.84
C VAL A 185 -34.64 -39.97 20.07
N LYS A 186 -34.43 -40.75 21.13
CA LYS A 186 -35.30 -40.75 22.32
C LYS A 186 -35.11 -39.45 23.11
N ALA A 187 -33.87 -39.10 23.42
CA ALA A 187 -33.58 -37.85 24.11
C ALA A 187 -33.96 -36.64 23.26
N ALA A 188 -33.72 -36.67 21.94
CA ALA A 188 -34.17 -35.61 21.04
C ALA A 188 -35.70 -35.47 20.98
N THR A 189 -36.46 -36.56 21.04
CA THR A 189 -37.93 -36.53 21.08
C THR A 189 -38.42 -35.82 22.33
N LEU A 190 -37.91 -36.25 23.51
CA LEU A 190 -38.26 -35.62 24.79
C LEU A 190 -37.90 -34.14 24.83
N LEU A 191 -36.77 -33.75 24.23
CA LEU A 191 -36.40 -32.35 24.10
C LEU A 191 -37.39 -31.60 23.21
N LEU A 192 -37.67 -32.09 22.00
CA LEU A 192 -38.49 -31.37 21.02
C LEU A 192 -39.99 -31.31 21.40
N ASP A 193 -40.52 -32.29 22.14
CA ASP A 193 -41.91 -32.30 22.62
C ASP A 193 -42.22 -31.19 23.63
N ASN A 194 -41.19 -30.60 24.25
CA ASN A 194 -41.31 -29.50 25.21
C ASN A 194 -41.14 -28.10 24.56
N ASP A 195 -41.70 -27.89 23.35
CA ASP A 195 -41.75 -26.61 22.61
C ASP A 195 -40.37 -26.00 22.24
N HIS A 196 -39.45 -26.81 21.71
CA HIS A 196 -38.13 -26.31 21.27
C HIS A 196 -38.01 -26.11 19.76
N ASN A 197 -37.32 -25.03 19.39
CA ASN A 197 -36.89 -24.80 18.02
C ASN A 197 -35.84 -25.85 17.60
N PRO A 198 -36.12 -26.73 16.61
CA PRO A 198 -35.17 -27.72 16.12
C PRO A 198 -33.96 -27.11 15.40
N ASP A 199 -34.05 -25.84 14.96
CA ASP A 199 -32.98 -25.09 14.31
C ASP A 199 -32.16 -24.22 15.27
N VAL A 200 -32.05 -24.67 16.52
CA VAL A 200 -31.13 -24.05 17.48
C VAL A 200 -29.71 -24.05 16.93
N THR A 201 -29.03 -22.91 16.95
CA THR A 201 -27.66 -22.81 16.42
C THR A 201 -26.61 -22.87 17.51
N SER A 202 -25.54 -23.61 17.28
CA SER A 202 -24.29 -23.54 18.04
C SER A 202 -23.52 -22.22 17.79
N LYS A 203 -22.41 -22.00 18.51
CA LYS A 203 -21.53 -20.82 18.31
C LYS A 203 -21.00 -20.68 16.87
N SER A 204 -20.84 -21.79 16.15
CA SER A 204 -20.43 -21.82 14.75
C SER A 204 -21.59 -21.61 13.76
N GLY A 205 -22.83 -21.48 14.25
CA GLY A 205 -24.03 -21.34 13.42
C GLY A 205 -24.59 -22.68 12.93
N PHE A 206 -24.02 -23.82 13.32
CA PHE A 206 -24.54 -25.14 12.94
C PHE A 206 -25.75 -25.50 13.78
N THR A 207 -26.80 -26.00 13.12
CA THR A 207 -27.98 -26.60 13.76
C THR A 207 -27.76 -28.08 14.07
N PRO A 208 -28.61 -28.72 14.92
CA PRO A 208 -28.62 -30.17 15.10
C PRO A 208 -28.62 -30.94 13.77
N LEU A 209 -29.35 -30.46 12.76
CA LEU A 209 -29.40 -31.10 11.44
C LEU A 209 -28.06 -31.04 10.69
N HIS A 210 -27.28 -29.96 10.82
CA HIS A 210 -25.91 -29.90 10.29
C HIS A 210 -25.00 -30.94 10.95
N ILE A 211 -25.11 -31.10 12.27
CA ILE A 211 -24.33 -32.08 13.02
C ILE A 211 -24.74 -33.50 12.61
N ALA A 212 -26.04 -33.80 12.58
CA ALA A 212 -26.54 -35.09 12.09
C ALA A 212 -26.02 -35.38 10.67
N SER A 213 -25.97 -34.36 9.81
CA SER A 213 -25.47 -34.47 8.44
C SER A 213 -23.97 -34.75 8.34
N HIS A 214 -23.18 -34.20 9.26
CA HIS A 214 -21.74 -34.48 9.37
C HIS A 214 -21.45 -35.94 9.71
N TYR A 215 -22.17 -36.49 10.68
CA TYR A 215 -21.96 -37.87 11.14
C TYR A 215 -22.70 -38.91 10.27
N GLY A 216 -23.75 -38.49 9.54
CA GLY A 216 -24.58 -39.38 8.74
C GLY A 216 -25.72 -40.03 9.52
N ASN A 217 -26.15 -39.40 10.62
CA ASN A 217 -27.14 -39.91 11.57
C ASN A 217 -28.56 -39.70 11.05
N GLN A 218 -29.05 -40.64 10.22
CA GLN A 218 -30.32 -40.51 9.49
C GLN A 218 -31.56 -40.56 10.38
N ASN A 219 -31.50 -41.30 11.50
CA ASN A 219 -32.67 -41.51 12.35
C ASN A 219 -33.05 -40.20 13.04
N ILE A 220 -32.06 -39.53 13.67
CA ILE A 220 -32.29 -38.23 14.28
C ILE A 220 -32.53 -37.12 13.25
N ALA A 221 -31.91 -37.17 12.07
CA ALA A 221 -32.21 -36.20 11.01
C ALA A 221 -33.68 -36.27 10.57
N ASN A 222 -34.24 -37.48 10.41
CA ASN A 222 -35.67 -37.67 10.14
C ASN A 222 -36.55 -37.08 11.23
N LEU A 223 -36.23 -37.35 12.51
CA LEU A 223 -36.96 -36.78 13.64
C LEU A 223 -36.91 -35.25 13.63
N LEU A 224 -35.72 -34.66 13.46
CA LEU A 224 -35.53 -33.21 13.43
C LEU A 224 -36.37 -32.56 12.33
N ILE A 225 -36.34 -33.12 11.11
CA ILE A 225 -37.14 -32.63 9.98
C ILE A 225 -38.64 -32.79 10.25
N GLN A 226 -39.08 -33.92 10.81
CA GLN A 226 -40.50 -34.13 11.19
C GLN A 226 -40.97 -33.13 12.25
N LYS A 227 -40.07 -32.72 13.16
CA LYS A 227 -40.33 -31.70 14.19
C LYS A 227 -40.11 -30.26 13.69
N GLY A 228 -39.93 -30.06 12.39
CA GLY A 228 -39.91 -28.74 11.75
C GLY A 228 -38.52 -28.13 11.52
N ALA A 229 -37.43 -28.91 11.57
CA ALA A 229 -36.11 -28.41 11.20
C ALA A 229 -36.06 -28.01 9.72
N ASP A 230 -35.52 -26.83 9.42
CA ASP A 230 -35.28 -26.38 8.06
C ASP A 230 -34.13 -27.18 7.43
N VAL A 231 -34.49 -28.04 6.47
CA VAL A 231 -33.55 -28.84 5.66
C VAL A 231 -32.53 -27.98 4.91
N ASN A 232 -32.86 -26.71 4.65
CA ASN A 232 -32.05 -25.73 3.93
C ASN A 232 -31.42 -24.67 4.83
N TYR A 233 -31.48 -24.85 6.16
CA TYR A 233 -30.94 -23.88 7.10
C TYR A 233 -29.49 -23.57 6.74
N SER A 234 -29.16 -22.30 6.65
CA SER A 234 -27.84 -21.84 6.23
C SER A 234 -27.04 -21.38 7.44
N ALA A 235 -26.02 -22.15 7.81
CA ALA A 235 -25.04 -21.76 8.82
C ALA A 235 -24.14 -20.60 8.34
N LYS A 236 -23.13 -20.24 9.14
CA LYS A 236 -22.10 -19.27 8.73
C LYS A 236 -21.53 -19.67 7.36
N HIS A 237 -21.27 -18.66 6.52
CA HIS A 237 -20.83 -18.82 5.14
C HIS A 237 -21.82 -19.53 4.20
N ASN A 238 -23.11 -19.53 4.53
CA ASN A 238 -24.18 -20.14 3.74
C ASN A 238 -23.96 -21.65 3.51
N ILE A 239 -23.41 -22.34 4.51
CA ILE A 239 -23.24 -23.80 4.47
C ILE A 239 -24.57 -24.42 4.87
N SER A 240 -25.09 -25.33 4.04
CA SER A 240 -26.32 -26.09 4.34
C SER A 240 -26.01 -27.51 4.82
N PRO A 241 -26.96 -28.22 5.44
CA PRO A 241 -26.77 -29.62 5.83
C PRO A 241 -26.35 -30.51 4.66
N LEU A 242 -26.88 -30.24 3.47
CA LEU A 242 -26.54 -30.97 2.24
C LEU A 242 -25.08 -30.76 1.81
N HIS A 243 -24.52 -29.55 1.96
CA HIS A 243 -23.08 -29.32 1.74
C HIS A 243 -22.22 -30.16 2.69
N VAL A 244 -22.62 -30.24 3.95
CA VAL A 244 -21.90 -31.00 4.97
C VAL A 244 -21.96 -32.50 4.64
N ALA A 245 -23.15 -33.05 4.40
CA ALA A 245 -23.31 -34.45 4.01
C ALA A 245 -22.50 -34.80 2.75
N ALA A 246 -22.49 -33.90 1.76
CA ALA A 246 -21.73 -34.09 0.53
C ALA A 246 -20.21 -34.01 0.72
N LYS A 247 -19.71 -33.08 1.54
CA LYS A 247 -18.27 -32.94 1.85
C LYS A 247 -17.70 -34.17 2.56
N TRP A 248 -18.51 -34.87 3.35
CA TRP A 248 -18.11 -36.02 4.17
C TRP A 248 -18.58 -37.38 3.61
N GLY A 249 -19.12 -37.39 2.39
CA GLY A 249 -19.44 -38.63 1.68
C GLY A 249 -20.59 -39.41 2.30
N LYS A 250 -21.55 -38.73 2.97
CA LYS A 250 -22.66 -39.39 3.65
C LYS A 250 -23.80 -39.68 2.66
N THR A 251 -23.61 -40.67 1.79
CA THR A 251 -24.52 -41.02 0.68
C THR A 251 -26.00 -41.14 1.10
N ASN A 252 -26.28 -41.91 2.15
CA ASN A 252 -27.66 -42.09 2.62
C ASN A 252 -28.27 -40.81 3.20
N MET A 253 -27.45 -40.00 3.87
CA MET A 253 -27.89 -38.69 4.37
C MET A 253 -28.15 -37.71 3.23
N VAL A 254 -27.33 -37.72 2.18
CA VAL A 254 -27.57 -36.93 0.96
C VAL A 254 -28.90 -37.33 0.33
N SER A 255 -29.21 -38.62 0.18
CA SER A 255 -30.51 -39.06 -0.34
C SER A 255 -31.66 -38.58 0.54
N LEU A 256 -31.55 -38.76 1.85
CA LEU A 256 -32.56 -38.31 2.81
C LEU A 256 -32.82 -36.80 2.72
N LEU A 257 -31.77 -35.99 2.74
CA LEU A 257 -31.91 -34.53 2.68
C LEU A 257 -32.55 -34.09 1.36
N LEU A 258 -32.19 -34.71 0.23
CA LEU A 258 -32.79 -34.41 -1.08
C LEU A 258 -34.27 -34.81 -1.13
N GLU A 259 -34.63 -36.00 -0.62
CA GLU A 259 -36.03 -36.47 -0.51
C GLU A 259 -36.89 -35.55 0.35
N LYS A 260 -36.29 -34.89 1.34
CA LYS A 260 -36.94 -33.93 2.23
C LYS A 260 -36.90 -32.48 1.75
N GLY A 261 -36.53 -32.23 0.48
CA GLY A 261 -36.56 -30.89 -0.12
C GLY A 261 -35.28 -30.08 0.04
N GLY A 262 -34.14 -30.73 0.31
CA GLY A 262 -32.82 -30.11 0.33
C GLY A 262 -32.46 -29.51 -1.04
N ASN A 263 -32.06 -28.25 -1.04
CA ASN A 263 -31.71 -27.51 -2.23
C ASN A 263 -30.36 -27.98 -2.78
N ILE A 264 -30.43 -28.80 -3.84
CA ILE A 264 -29.26 -29.35 -4.54
C ILE A 264 -28.37 -28.28 -5.18
N GLU A 265 -28.92 -27.09 -5.44
CA GLU A 265 -28.21 -25.94 -5.99
C GLU A 265 -27.82 -24.90 -4.94
N ALA A 266 -27.95 -25.22 -3.65
CA ALA A 266 -27.53 -24.33 -2.57
C ALA A 266 -26.07 -23.91 -2.80
N LYS A 267 -25.76 -22.63 -2.54
CA LYS A 267 -24.42 -22.07 -2.74
C LYS A 267 -23.87 -21.52 -1.43
N THR A 268 -22.65 -21.93 -1.10
CA THR A 268 -21.88 -21.28 -0.04
C THR A 268 -21.57 -19.83 -0.39
N ARG A 269 -20.99 -19.08 0.56
CA ARG A 269 -20.51 -17.72 0.34
C ARG A 269 -19.60 -17.62 -0.88
N ASP A 270 -18.80 -18.64 -1.18
CA ASP A 270 -17.86 -18.64 -2.30
C ASP A 270 -18.41 -19.30 -3.58
N GLY A 271 -19.70 -19.64 -3.57
CA GLY A 271 -20.42 -20.20 -4.70
C GLY A 271 -20.25 -21.71 -4.88
N LEU A 272 -19.73 -22.43 -3.87
CA LEU A 272 -19.65 -23.89 -3.94
C LEU A 272 -21.04 -24.48 -3.78
N THR A 273 -21.37 -25.48 -4.60
CA THR A 273 -22.56 -26.33 -4.45
C THR A 273 -22.20 -27.63 -3.74
N PRO A 274 -23.17 -28.44 -3.26
CA PRO A 274 -22.89 -29.77 -2.72
C PRO A 274 -22.07 -30.66 -3.67
N LEU A 275 -22.32 -30.55 -4.99
CA LEU A 275 -21.55 -31.26 -6.02
C LEU A 275 -20.07 -30.84 -6.04
N HIS A 276 -19.76 -29.55 -5.85
CA HIS A 276 -18.38 -29.10 -5.71
C HIS A 276 -17.70 -29.71 -4.49
N CYS A 277 -18.39 -29.75 -3.35
CA CYS A 277 -17.87 -30.33 -2.10
C CYS A 277 -17.59 -31.82 -2.26
N ALA A 278 -18.53 -32.59 -2.82
CA ALA A 278 -18.35 -34.02 -3.07
C ALA A 278 -17.20 -34.29 -4.07
N ALA A 279 -17.12 -33.52 -5.15
CA ALA A 279 -16.04 -33.64 -6.14
C ALA A 279 -14.67 -33.28 -5.56
N ARG A 280 -14.58 -32.25 -4.71
CA ARG A 280 -13.33 -31.80 -4.08
C ARG A 280 -12.80 -32.77 -3.03
N SER A 281 -13.70 -33.50 -2.35
CA SER A 281 -13.36 -34.53 -1.36
C SER A 281 -13.22 -35.92 -1.97
N GLY A 282 -13.58 -36.09 -3.25
CA GLY A 282 -13.46 -37.37 -3.95
C GLY A 282 -14.50 -38.40 -3.53
N HIS A 283 -15.72 -37.98 -3.21
CA HIS A 283 -16.81 -38.90 -2.87
C HIS A 283 -17.60 -39.26 -4.12
N GLU A 284 -17.10 -40.21 -4.91
CA GLU A 284 -17.60 -40.54 -6.23
C GLU A 284 -19.07 -40.99 -6.23
N GLN A 285 -19.50 -41.75 -5.23
CA GLN A 285 -20.91 -42.18 -5.09
C GLN A 285 -21.86 -41.01 -4.85
N VAL A 286 -21.42 -40.02 -4.07
CA VAL A 286 -22.22 -38.81 -3.81
C VAL A 286 -22.24 -37.91 -5.05
N VAL A 287 -21.11 -37.81 -5.77
CA VAL A 287 -21.05 -37.10 -7.05
C VAL A 287 -22.06 -37.69 -8.04
N ASP A 288 -22.06 -39.02 -8.21
CA ASP A 288 -22.97 -39.73 -9.11
C ASP A 288 -24.44 -39.50 -8.71
N MET A 289 -24.77 -39.72 -7.44
CA MET A 289 -26.11 -39.50 -6.90
C MET A 289 -26.60 -38.06 -7.10
N LEU A 290 -25.75 -37.05 -6.85
CA LEU A 290 -26.13 -35.66 -7.05
C LEU A 290 -26.41 -35.36 -8.52
N LEU A 291 -25.62 -35.91 -9.45
CA LEU A 291 -25.83 -35.73 -10.89
C LEU A 291 -27.12 -36.41 -11.37
N GLU A 292 -27.40 -37.64 -10.92
CA GLU A 292 -28.66 -38.35 -11.22
C GLU A 292 -29.89 -37.59 -10.71
N ARG A 293 -29.75 -36.88 -9.58
CA ARG A 293 -30.80 -36.02 -9.00
C ARG A 293 -30.84 -34.61 -9.61
N GLY A 294 -30.12 -34.36 -10.70
CA GLY A 294 -30.18 -33.13 -11.48
C GLY A 294 -29.30 -31.99 -10.96
N ALA A 295 -28.24 -32.28 -10.19
CA ALA A 295 -27.29 -31.25 -9.78
C ALA A 295 -26.63 -30.59 -11.01
N PRO A 296 -26.47 -29.26 -11.02
CA PRO A 296 -25.88 -28.55 -12.15
C PRO A 296 -24.39 -28.89 -12.31
N ILE A 297 -24.07 -29.74 -13.29
CA ILE A 297 -22.72 -30.25 -13.56
C ILE A 297 -21.70 -29.15 -13.92
N SER A 298 -22.18 -28.07 -14.53
CA SER A 298 -21.40 -26.89 -14.94
C SER A 298 -21.62 -25.69 -14.01
N ALA A 299 -22.11 -25.91 -12.78
CA ALA A 299 -22.18 -24.83 -11.80
C ALA A 299 -20.77 -24.30 -11.53
N LYS A 300 -20.67 -22.97 -11.34
CA LYS A 300 -19.39 -22.31 -11.11
C LYS A 300 -19.35 -21.63 -9.75
N THR A 301 -18.21 -21.74 -9.09
CA THR A 301 -17.87 -20.89 -7.93
C THR A 301 -17.67 -19.44 -8.35
N LYS A 302 -17.42 -18.55 -7.38
CA LYS A 302 -17.09 -17.14 -7.66
C LYS A 302 -15.89 -16.97 -8.59
N ASN A 303 -14.89 -17.86 -8.50
CA ASN A 303 -13.70 -17.83 -9.34
C ASN A 303 -13.87 -18.63 -10.64
N GLY A 304 -15.08 -19.11 -10.93
CA GLY A 304 -15.39 -19.84 -12.14
C GLY A 304 -15.04 -21.34 -12.11
N LEU A 305 -14.65 -21.90 -10.96
CA LEU A 305 -14.33 -23.33 -10.88
C LEU A 305 -15.61 -24.16 -10.98
N ALA A 306 -15.60 -25.14 -11.87
CA ALA A 306 -16.62 -26.19 -11.97
C ALA A 306 -16.24 -27.42 -11.11
N PRO A 307 -17.17 -28.36 -10.84
CA PRO A 307 -16.88 -29.59 -10.10
C PRO A 307 -15.72 -30.42 -10.67
N LEU A 308 -15.52 -30.43 -12.00
CA LEU A 308 -14.39 -31.10 -12.62
C LEU A 308 -13.03 -30.50 -12.21
N HIS A 309 -12.96 -29.18 -12.04
CA HIS A 309 -11.76 -28.51 -11.51
C HIS A 309 -11.49 -28.92 -10.06
N MET A 310 -12.54 -29.09 -9.26
CA MET A 310 -12.42 -29.51 -7.86
C MET A 310 -11.89 -30.94 -7.74
N ALA A 311 -12.40 -31.87 -8.56
CA ALA A 311 -11.87 -33.23 -8.64
C ALA A 311 -10.42 -33.25 -9.13
N ALA A 312 -10.09 -32.41 -10.13
CA ALA A 312 -8.74 -32.25 -10.64
C ALA A 312 -7.78 -31.67 -9.61
N GLN A 313 -8.23 -30.80 -8.69
CA GLN A 313 -7.41 -30.26 -7.60
C GLN A 313 -7.09 -31.30 -6.51
N GLY A 314 -8.02 -32.21 -6.22
CA GLY A 314 -7.89 -33.22 -5.17
C GLY A 314 -7.27 -34.56 -5.59
N GLU A 315 -6.82 -34.71 -6.84
CA GLU A 315 -6.39 -35.98 -7.43
C GLU A 315 -7.47 -37.08 -7.43
N HIS A 316 -8.74 -36.70 -7.49
CA HIS A 316 -9.86 -37.63 -7.42
C HIS A 316 -10.26 -38.14 -8.80
N VAL A 317 -9.52 -39.14 -9.28
CA VAL A 317 -9.68 -39.73 -10.63
C VAL A 317 -11.09 -40.26 -10.86
N ASP A 318 -11.69 -40.95 -9.88
CA ASP A 318 -13.00 -41.58 -10.08
C ASP A 318 -14.14 -40.57 -10.03
N ALA A 319 -14.08 -39.57 -9.15
CA ALA A 319 -15.00 -38.43 -9.19
C ALA A 319 -14.91 -37.67 -10.54
N ALA A 320 -13.69 -37.42 -11.04
CA ALA A 320 -13.49 -36.81 -12.36
C ALA A 320 -14.02 -37.70 -13.50
N ARG A 321 -13.84 -39.03 -13.40
CA ARG A 321 -14.33 -40.00 -14.39
C ARG A 321 -15.85 -40.00 -14.46
N ILE A 322 -16.54 -39.96 -13.32
CA ILE A 322 -18.01 -39.89 -13.24
C ILE A 322 -18.49 -38.56 -13.82
N LEU A 323 -17.87 -37.44 -13.46
CA LEU A 323 -18.21 -36.13 -14.04
C LEU A 323 -18.10 -36.13 -15.57
N LEU A 324 -17.00 -36.68 -16.12
CA LEU A 324 -16.81 -36.80 -17.56
C LEU A 324 -17.79 -37.79 -18.22
N TYR A 325 -18.17 -38.86 -17.51
CA TYR A 325 -19.19 -39.81 -17.96
C TYR A 325 -20.57 -39.14 -18.10
N HIS A 326 -20.93 -38.29 -17.14
CA HIS A 326 -22.13 -37.42 -17.19
C HIS A 326 -21.95 -36.18 -18.09
N ARG A 327 -20.97 -36.20 -19.00
CA ARG A 327 -20.72 -35.17 -20.02
C ARG A 327 -20.35 -33.79 -19.46
N ALA A 328 -19.64 -33.72 -18.34
CA ALA A 328 -18.97 -32.49 -17.93
C ALA A 328 -18.03 -32.01 -19.05
N PRO A 329 -18.05 -30.71 -19.43
CA PRO A 329 -17.15 -30.23 -20.47
C PRO A 329 -15.69 -30.33 -19.99
N VAL A 330 -14.88 -31.11 -20.72
CA VAL A 330 -13.49 -31.40 -20.32
C VAL A 330 -12.62 -30.15 -20.26
N ASP A 331 -12.83 -29.22 -21.20
CA ASP A 331 -12.13 -27.93 -21.29
C ASP A 331 -13.02 -26.78 -20.80
N GLU A 332 -13.92 -27.04 -19.85
CA GLU A 332 -14.59 -25.95 -19.15
C GLU A 332 -13.55 -25.06 -18.47
N VAL A 333 -13.74 -23.74 -18.55
CA VAL A 333 -12.78 -22.76 -18.06
C VAL A 333 -13.27 -21.96 -16.85
N THR A 334 -12.31 -21.59 -15.99
CA THR A 334 -12.50 -20.61 -14.91
C THR A 334 -12.56 -19.17 -15.42
N VAL A 335 -12.66 -18.20 -14.50
CA VAL A 335 -12.58 -16.76 -14.84
C VAL A 335 -11.22 -16.40 -15.47
N ASP A 336 -10.15 -17.06 -15.04
CA ASP A 336 -8.78 -16.89 -15.56
C ASP A 336 -8.46 -17.80 -16.75
N TYR A 337 -9.51 -18.38 -17.37
CA TYR A 337 -9.40 -19.31 -18.49
C TYR A 337 -8.63 -20.60 -18.19
N LEU A 338 -8.53 -21.00 -16.92
CA LEU A 338 -7.90 -22.26 -16.55
C LEU A 338 -8.87 -23.42 -16.80
N THR A 339 -8.41 -24.47 -17.48
CA THR A 339 -9.14 -25.74 -17.59
C THR A 339 -8.80 -26.67 -16.42
N ALA A 340 -9.55 -27.77 -16.27
CA ALA A 340 -9.21 -28.81 -15.29
C ALA A 340 -7.79 -29.39 -15.49
N LEU A 341 -7.31 -29.43 -16.75
CA LEU A 341 -5.96 -29.87 -17.06
C LEU A 341 -4.88 -28.89 -16.56
N HIS A 342 -5.13 -27.58 -16.61
CA HIS A 342 -4.24 -26.59 -16.00
C HIS A 342 -4.13 -26.79 -14.48
N VAL A 343 -5.26 -27.06 -13.81
CA VAL A 343 -5.30 -27.33 -12.36
C VAL A 343 -4.54 -28.60 -12.01
N ALA A 344 -4.77 -29.69 -12.76
CA ALA A 344 -4.02 -30.94 -12.59
C ALA A 344 -2.51 -30.74 -12.81
N ALA A 345 -2.12 -29.96 -13.82
CA ALA A 345 -0.73 -29.63 -14.11
C ALA A 345 -0.08 -28.78 -13.02
N HIS A 346 -0.81 -27.82 -12.43
CA HIS A 346 -0.36 -27.03 -11.30
C HIS A 346 -0.07 -27.90 -10.07
N CYS A 347 -1.01 -28.78 -9.73
CA CYS A 347 -0.91 -29.65 -8.57
C CYS A 347 0.08 -30.81 -8.77
N GLY A 348 0.40 -31.18 -10.01
CA GLY A 348 1.26 -32.32 -10.33
C GLY A 348 0.51 -33.66 -10.38
N HIS A 349 -0.81 -33.62 -10.57
CA HIS A 349 -1.71 -34.77 -10.46
C HIS A 349 -1.76 -35.57 -11.76
N VAL A 350 -0.73 -36.41 -11.97
CA VAL A 350 -0.49 -37.15 -13.22
C VAL A 350 -1.67 -38.03 -13.61
N ARG A 351 -2.32 -38.71 -12.65
CA ARG A 351 -3.42 -39.65 -12.94
C ARG A 351 -4.66 -38.93 -13.45
N VAL A 352 -5.00 -37.77 -12.88
CA VAL A 352 -6.14 -36.98 -13.36
C VAL A 352 -5.79 -36.29 -14.68
N ALA A 353 -4.58 -35.74 -14.82
CA ALA A 353 -4.12 -35.17 -16.09
C ALA A 353 -4.21 -36.19 -17.23
N LYS A 354 -3.78 -37.44 -16.97
CA LYS A 354 -3.89 -38.54 -17.95
C LYS A 354 -5.35 -38.82 -18.31
N LEU A 355 -6.24 -38.94 -17.32
CA LEU A 355 -7.67 -39.14 -17.58
C LEU A 355 -8.27 -38.02 -18.44
N LEU A 356 -7.92 -36.76 -18.17
CA LEU A 356 -8.39 -35.61 -18.94
C LEU A 356 -7.90 -35.67 -20.39
N LEU A 357 -6.61 -35.95 -20.60
CA LEU A 357 -6.01 -36.09 -21.93
C LEU A 357 -6.59 -37.29 -22.71
N ASP A 358 -6.80 -38.42 -22.05
CA ASP A 358 -7.47 -39.61 -22.61
C ASP A 358 -8.93 -39.31 -23.02
N ARG A 359 -9.52 -38.24 -22.46
CA ARG A 359 -10.86 -37.73 -22.78
C ARG A 359 -10.81 -36.46 -23.64
N ASN A 360 -9.75 -36.32 -24.43
CA ASN A 360 -9.55 -35.28 -25.44
C ASN A 360 -9.49 -33.84 -24.87
N ALA A 361 -9.01 -33.66 -23.63
CA ALA A 361 -8.65 -32.32 -23.14
C ALA A 361 -7.56 -31.70 -24.04
N ASP A 362 -7.71 -30.42 -24.39
CA ASP A 362 -6.70 -29.71 -25.18
C ASP A 362 -5.42 -29.47 -24.36
N ALA A 363 -4.36 -30.21 -24.71
CA ALA A 363 -3.03 -30.07 -24.09
C ALA A 363 -2.39 -28.70 -24.33
N ASN A 364 -2.90 -27.92 -25.30
CA ASN A 364 -2.46 -26.58 -25.67
C ASN A 364 -3.45 -25.48 -25.28
N ALA A 365 -4.49 -25.80 -24.50
CA ALA A 365 -5.45 -24.83 -24.01
C ALA A 365 -4.73 -23.64 -23.38
N ARG A 366 -5.18 -22.42 -23.66
CA ARG A 366 -4.53 -21.18 -23.19
C ARG A 366 -5.35 -20.53 -22.10
N ALA A 367 -4.73 -20.31 -20.95
CA ALA A 367 -5.24 -19.44 -19.88
C ALA A 367 -5.20 -17.96 -20.29
N LEU A 368 -5.68 -17.07 -19.42
CA LEU A 368 -5.83 -15.63 -19.70
C LEU A 368 -4.52 -14.97 -20.17
N ASN A 369 -3.39 -15.35 -19.55
CA ASN A 369 -2.05 -14.83 -19.88
C ASN A 369 -1.32 -15.66 -20.95
N GLY A 370 -2.04 -16.53 -21.66
CA GLY A 370 -1.48 -17.41 -22.68
C GLY A 370 -0.70 -18.62 -22.13
N PHE A 371 -0.75 -18.86 -20.81
CA PHE A 371 -0.14 -20.05 -20.20
C PHE A 371 -0.88 -21.30 -20.68
N THR A 372 -0.13 -22.30 -21.13
CA THR A 372 -0.65 -23.66 -21.38
C THR A 372 -0.42 -24.56 -20.15
N PRO A 373 -1.04 -25.75 -20.07
CA PRO A 373 -0.74 -26.71 -19.01
C PRO A 373 0.75 -27.03 -18.91
N LEU A 374 1.46 -27.07 -20.05
CA LEU A 374 2.90 -27.32 -20.10
C LEU A 374 3.71 -26.21 -19.42
N HIS A 375 3.36 -24.94 -19.64
CA HIS A 375 4.00 -23.82 -18.94
C HIS A 375 3.82 -23.90 -17.42
N ILE A 376 2.60 -24.23 -16.96
CA ILE A 376 2.31 -24.36 -15.54
C ILE A 376 3.07 -25.55 -14.92
N ALA A 377 3.12 -26.69 -15.61
CA ALA A 377 3.88 -27.86 -15.17
C ALA A 377 5.37 -27.54 -15.05
N CYS A 378 5.93 -26.79 -16.01
CA CYS A 378 7.31 -26.29 -15.96
C CYS A 378 7.52 -25.33 -14.78
N LYS A 379 6.62 -24.35 -14.60
CA LYS A 379 6.66 -23.37 -13.49
C LYS A 379 6.67 -24.04 -12.13
N LYS A 380 5.88 -25.12 -11.96
CA LYS A 380 5.68 -25.84 -10.70
C LYS A 380 6.59 -27.06 -10.55
N ASN A 381 7.58 -27.21 -11.43
CA ASN A 381 8.56 -28.30 -11.43
C ASN A 381 7.92 -29.72 -11.43
N ARG A 382 6.93 -29.95 -12.29
CA ARG A 382 6.17 -31.21 -12.38
C ARG A 382 6.62 -32.08 -13.55
N LEU A 383 7.83 -32.64 -13.47
CA LEU A 383 8.46 -33.40 -14.58
C LEU A 383 7.55 -34.50 -15.17
N LYS A 384 6.93 -35.33 -14.34
CA LYS A 384 6.04 -36.41 -14.82
C LYS A 384 4.82 -35.89 -15.61
N VAL A 385 4.32 -34.71 -15.26
CA VAL A 385 3.22 -34.07 -16.02
C VAL A 385 3.76 -33.46 -17.31
N VAL A 386 4.96 -32.87 -17.30
CA VAL A 386 5.64 -32.38 -18.52
C VAL A 386 5.81 -33.53 -19.52
N GLU A 387 6.35 -34.67 -19.10
CA GLU A 387 6.49 -35.88 -19.93
C GLU A 387 5.16 -36.32 -20.52
N LEU A 388 4.12 -36.37 -19.69
CA LEU A 388 2.78 -36.76 -20.12
C LEU A 388 2.20 -35.77 -21.14
N LEU A 389 2.30 -34.47 -20.90
CA LEU A 389 1.78 -33.44 -21.78
C LEU A 389 2.45 -33.46 -23.16
N LEU A 390 3.78 -33.60 -23.23
CA LEU A 390 4.49 -33.70 -24.51
C LEU A 390 4.08 -34.96 -25.29
N ARG A 391 3.90 -36.10 -24.61
CA ARG A 391 3.40 -37.34 -25.25
C ARG A 391 2.00 -37.17 -25.85
N HIS A 392 1.17 -36.31 -25.27
CA HIS A 392 -0.18 -35.99 -25.76
C HIS A 392 -0.22 -34.72 -26.63
N GLY A 393 0.91 -34.32 -27.25
CA GLY A 393 0.93 -33.28 -28.27
C GLY A 393 0.93 -31.84 -27.74
N ALA A 394 1.32 -31.60 -26.49
CA ALA A 394 1.58 -30.25 -26.01
C ALA A 394 2.74 -29.63 -26.80
N SER A 395 2.54 -28.41 -27.31
CA SER A 395 3.51 -27.69 -28.11
C SER A 395 4.64 -27.15 -27.23
N ILE A 396 5.85 -27.62 -27.50
CA ILE A 396 7.07 -27.21 -26.81
C ILE A 396 7.47 -25.77 -27.13
N SER A 397 6.99 -25.22 -28.25
CA SER A 397 7.25 -23.87 -28.73
C SER A 397 6.08 -22.91 -28.48
N ALA A 398 5.02 -23.34 -27.77
CA ALA A 398 3.92 -22.46 -27.42
C ALA A 398 4.42 -21.27 -26.61
N THR A 399 3.86 -20.08 -26.85
CA THR A 399 4.25 -18.85 -26.15
C THR A 399 3.11 -18.25 -25.35
N THR A 400 3.41 -17.71 -24.16
CA THR A 400 2.49 -16.84 -23.42
C THR A 400 2.22 -15.52 -24.16
N GLU A 401 1.32 -14.67 -23.64
CA GLU A 401 1.11 -13.32 -24.19
C GLU A 401 2.38 -12.44 -24.12
N SER A 402 3.31 -12.75 -23.21
CA SER A 402 4.62 -12.09 -23.10
C SER A 402 5.71 -12.73 -23.96
N GLY A 403 5.40 -13.78 -24.72
CA GLY A 403 6.35 -14.50 -25.56
C GLY A 403 7.20 -15.54 -24.82
N LEU A 404 6.85 -15.93 -23.59
CA LEU A 404 7.59 -16.96 -22.86
C LEU A 404 7.24 -18.35 -23.39
N THR A 405 8.24 -19.17 -23.68
CA THR A 405 8.08 -20.61 -23.95
C THR A 405 8.18 -21.43 -22.66
N PRO A 406 7.82 -22.73 -22.65
CA PRO A 406 8.05 -23.60 -21.49
C PRO A 406 9.52 -23.62 -21.04
N LEU A 407 10.47 -23.55 -21.98
CA LEU A 407 11.90 -23.50 -21.68
C LEU A 407 12.31 -22.21 -20.96
N HIS A 408 11.75 -21.05 -21.35
CA HIS A 408 11.96 -19.80 -20.62
C HIS A 408 11.53 -19.91 -19.16
N VAL A 409 10.33 -20.45 -18.94
CA VAL A 409 9.75 -20.60 -17.59
C VAL A 409 10.58 -21.58 -16.76
N ALA A 410 10.93 -22.74 -17.32
CA ALA A 410 11.76 -23.73 -16.64
C ALA A 410 13.17 -23.19 -16.31
N ALA A 411 13.77 -22.45 -17.24
CA ALA A 411 15.10 -21.86 -17.06
C ALA A 411 15.11 -20.78 -15.97
N PHE A 412 14.12 -19.88 -15.98
CA PHE A 412 13.97 -18.84 -14.95
C PHE A 412 13.72 -19.45 -13.56
N MET A 413 12.88 -20.48 -13.48
CA MET A 413 12.56 -21.16 -12.22
C MET A 413 13.66 -22.10 -11.72
N GLY A 414 14.72 -22.34 -12.48
CA GLY A 414 15.80 -23.26 -12.09
C GLY A 414 15.41 -24.75 -12.16
N CYS A 415 14.42 -25.12 -12.98
CA CYS A 415 13.93 -26.49 -13.10
C CYS A 415 14.85 -27.35 -13.98
N MET A 416 16.05 -27.67 -13.50
CA MET A 416 17.12 -28.34 -14.25
C MET A 416 16.68 -29.57 -15.03
N ASN A 417 16.01 -30.53 -14.39
CA ASN A 417 15.58 -31.76 -15.05
C ASN A 417 14.58 -31.49 -16.19
N ILE A 418 13.71 -30.49 -16.02
CA ILE A 418 12.75 -30.08 -17.04
C ILE A 418 13.47 -29.35 -18.18
N VAL A 419 14.43 -28.47 -17.88
CA VAL A 419 15.24 -27.80 -18.91
C VAL A 419 15.96 -28.82 -19.78
N ILE A 420 16.65 -29.79 -19.17
CA ILE A 420 17.32 -30.89 -19.90
C ILE A 420 16.32 -31.65 -20.75
N TYR A 421 15.18 -32.03 -20.16
CA TYR A 421 14.16 -32.79 -20.86
C TYR A 421 13.56 -32.03 -22.05
N LEU A 422 13.28 -30.73 -21.91
CA LEU A 422 12.78 -29.88 -22.99
C LEU A 422 13.82 -29.75 -24.13
N LEU A 423 15.10 -29.55 -23.80
CA LEU A 423 16.17 -29.46 -24.79
C LEU A 423 16.37 -30.79 -25.56
N GLN A 424 16.25 -31.94 -24.86
CA GLN A 424 16.27 -33.27 -25.49
C GLN A 424 15.09 -33.52 -26.44
N HIS A 425 14.00 -32.77 -26.27
CA HIS A 425 12.81 -32.79 -27.13
C HIS A 425 12.77 -31.59 -28.09
N ASP A 426 13.95 -31.12 -28.52
CA ASP A 426 14.15 -30.09 -29.55
C ASP A 426 13.57 -28.70 -29.20
N ALA A 427 13.48 -28.35 -27.90
CA ALA A 427 13.21 -26.97 -27.51
C ALA A 427 14.38 -26.06 -27.91
N SER A 428 14.12 -25.04 -28.74
CA SER A 428 15.16 -24.07 -29.10
C SER A 428 15.54 -23.19 -27.89
N PRO A 429 16.84 -23.07 -27.56
CA PRO A 429 17.32 -22.24 -26.45
C PRO A 429 17.42 -20.74 -26.79
N ASP A 430 17.06 -20.34 -28.01
CA ASP A 430 17.24 -18.97 -28.53
C ASP A 430 15.93 -18.29 -28.94
N VAL A 431 14.78 -18.89 -28.66
CA VAL A 431 13.49 -18.23 -28.94
C VAL A 431 13.43 -16.93 -28.14
N PRO A 432 13.17 -15.77 -28.75
CA PRO A 432 13.05 -14.52 -28.04
C PRO A 432 11.63 -14.30 -27.50
N THR A 433 11.52 -13.72 -26.31
CA THR A 433 10.26 -13.14 -25.81
C THR A 433 9.87 -11.87 -26.57
N VAL A 434 8.73 -11.25 -26.22
CA VAL A 434 8.34 -9.92 -26.73
C VAL A 434 9.38 -8.84 -26.41
N ARG A 435 10.19 -9.03 -25.36
CA ARG A 435 11.31 -8.14 -24.99
C ARG A 435 12.64 -8.52 -25.67
N GLY A 436 12.65 -9.52 -26.55
CA GLY A 436 13.87 -10.04 -27.17
C GLY A 436 14.73 -10.90 -26.24
N GLU A 437 14.30 -11.15 -25.00
CA GLU A 437 15.06 -11.97 -24.04
C GLU A 437 14.92 -13.45 -24.39
N THR A 438 16.03 -14.18 -24.39
CA THR A 438 16.07 -15.66 -24.54
C THR A 438 16.04 -16.35 -23.17
N PRO A 439 15.86 -17.68 -23.09
CA PRO A 439 16.00 -18.44 -21.83
C PRO A 439 17.32 -18.17 -21.09
N LEU A 440 18.42 -17.93 -21.83
CA LEU A 440 19.73 -17.60 -21.25
C LEU A 440 19.72 -16.25 -20.50
N HIS A 441 19.03 -15.23 -21.03
CA HIS A 441 18.86 -13.94 -20.34
C HIS A 441 18.09 -14.10 -19.03
N LEU A 442 17.01 -14.88 -19.07
CA LEU A 442 16.17 -15.13 -17.89
C LEU A 442 16.91 -15.97 -16.84
N ALA A 443 17.70 -16.95 -17.26
CA ALA A 443 18.55 -17.73 -16.37
C ALA A 443 19.64 -16.86 -15.70
N ALA A 444 20.30 -15.97 -16.47
CA ALA A 444 21.25 -14.99 -15.92
C ALA A 444 20.60 -14.04 -14.92
N ARG A 445 19.37 -13.58 -15.21
CA ARG A 445 18.59 -12.71 -14.33
C ARG A 445 18.16 -13.39 -13.03
N ALA A 446 17.81 -14.67 -13.10
CA ALA A 446 17.38 -15.46 -11.95
C ALA A 446 18.56 -16.10 -11.18
N ASN A 447 19.80 -15.79 -11.56
CA ASN A 447 21.03 -16.33 -10.98
C ASN A 447 21.11 -17.88 -11.04
N GLN A 448 20.76 -18.46 -12.20
CA GLN A 448 20.65 -19.92 -12.39
C GLN A 448 21.90 -20.48 -13.09
N THR A 449 23.04 -20.52 -12.40
CA THR A 449 24.36 -20.89 -12.97
C THR A 449 24.36 -22.26 -13.67
N ASP A 450 23.75 -23.28 -13.08
CA ASP A 450 23.71 -24.62 -13.68
C ASP A 450 22.87 -24.66 -14.94
N ILE A 451 21.73 -23.95 -14.95
CA ILE A 451 20.88 -23.82 -16.14
C ILE A 451 21.62 -23.11 -17.27
N ILE A 452 22.36 -22.05 -16.95
CA ILE A 452 23.19 -21.33 -17.93
C ILE A 452 24.20 -22.29 -18.57
N ARG A 453 24.88 -23.11 -17.76
CA ARG A 453 25.82 -24.12 -18.25
C ARG A 453 25.13 -25.12 -19.18
N ILE A 454 23.92 -25.58 -18.83
CA ILE A 454 23.14 -26.51 -19.65
C ILE A 454 22.73 -25.84 -20.97
N LEU A 455 22.20 -24.62 -20.94
CA LEU A 455 21.77 -23.87 -22.13
C LEU A 455 22.95 -23.63 -23.09
N LEU A 456 24.09 -23.15 -22.59
CA LEU A 456 25.29 -22.90 -23.40
C LEU A 456 25.85 -24.19 -24.03
N ARG A 457 25.85 -25.31 -23.30
CA ARG A 457 26.24 -26.62 -23.84
C ARG A 457 25.29 -27.15 -24.92
N ASN A 458 24.04 -26.69 -24.93
CA ASN A 458 23.03 -27.05 -25.92
C ASN A 458 22.85 -25.98 -26.99
N GLY A 459 23.86 -25.15 -27.23
CA GLY A 459 23.91 -24.24 -28.37
C GLY A 459 23.21 -22.89 -28.19
N ALA A 460 22.89 -22.49 -26.95
CA ALA A 460 22.36 -21.14 -26.69
C ALA A 460 23.37 -20.06 -27.12
N GLN A 461 22.89 -19.02 -27.80
CA GLN A 461 23.70 -17.89 -28.23
C GLN A 461 24.11 -17.04 -27.02
N VAL A 462 25.40 -17.09 -26.67
CA VAL A 462 25.96 -16.37 -25.52
C VAL A 462 25.76 -14.86 -25.60
N ASP A 463 25.85 -14.29 -26.81
CA ASP A 463 25.68 -12.86 -27.09
C ASP A 463 24.33 -12.52 -27.74
N ALA A 464 23.30 -13.35 -27.49
CA ALA A 464 21.94 -13.03 -27.91
C ALA A 464 21.56 -11.62 -27.42
N ARG A 465 20.92 -10.83 -28.30
CA ARG A 465 20.58 -9.43 -28.02
C ARG A 465 19.10 -9.26 -27.72
N ALA A 466 18.79 -8.86 -26.49
CA ALA A 466 17.45 -8.45 -26.09
C ALA A 466 17.14 -6.99 -26.49
N ARG A 467 16.03 -6.46 -25.99
CA ARG A 467 15.70 -5.02 -26.11
C ARG A 467 16.84 -4.16 -25.56
N GLU A 468 17.02 -2.99 -26.18
CA GLU A 468 18.20 -2.12 -26.01
C GLU A 468 19.54 -2.79 -26.32
N GLN A 469 19.53 -3.90 -27.06
CA GLN A 469 20.72 -4.69 -27.43
C GLN A 469 21.53 -5.19 -26.22
N GLN A 470 20.88 -5.43 -25.09
CA GLN A 470 21.53 -6.04 -23.92
C GLN A 470 21.76 -7.53 -24.15
N THR A 471 22.94 -8.01 -23.79
CA THR A 471 23.30 -9.43 -23.77
C THR A 471 23.14 -10.02 -22.36
N PRO A 472 23.17 -11.35 -22.17
CA PRO A 472 23.20 -11.97 -20.84
C PRO A 472 24.36 -11.48 -19.97
N LEU A 473 25.51 -11.14 -20.57
CA LEU A 473 26.66 -10.58 -19.86
C LEU A 473 26.32 -9.24 -19.20
N HIS A 474 25.62 -8.35 -19.90
CA HIS A 474 25.15 -7.08 -19.35
C HIS A 474 24.22 -7.26 -18.14
N ILE A 475 23.34 -8.26 -18.19
CA ILE A 475 22.43 -8.57 -17.07
C ILE A 475 23.23 -9.09 -15.88
N ALA A 476 24.14 -10.05 -16.10
CA ALA A 476 24.99 -10.60 -15.05
C ALA A 476 25.86 -9.52 -14.40
N SER A 477 26.42 -8.60 -15.19
CA SER A 477 27.21 -7.49 -14.68
C SER A 477 26.40 -6.47 -13.89
N ARG A 478 25.13 -6.23 -14.26
CA ARG A 478 24.23 -5.37 -13.47
C ARG A 478 23.95 -5.97 -12.10
N LEU A 479 23.70 -7.27 -12.06
CA LEU A 479 23.31 -7.98 -10.84
C LEU A 479 24.49 -8.33 -9.93
N GLY A 480 25.74 -8.17 -10.40
CA GLY A 480 26.93 -8.49 -9.61
C GLY A 480 27.29 -9.97 -9.56
N ASN A 481 26.75 -10.79 -10.47
CA ASN A 481 26.92 -12.24 -10.43
C ASN A 481 28.26 -12.66 -11.08
N VAL A 482 29.34 -12.66 -10.31
CA VAL A 482 30.71 -12.97 -10.77
C VAL A 482 30.81 -14.34 -11.45
N ASP A 483 30.24 -15.38 -10.84
CA ASP A 483 30.27 -16.74 -11.40
C ASP A 483 29.63 -16.83 -12.79
N ILE A 484 28.52 -16.11 -12.99
CA ILE A 484 27.81 -16.08 -14.28
C ILE A 484 28.60 -15.27 -15.30
N VAL A 485 29.19 -14.15 -14.89
CA VAL A 485 30.07 -13.34 -15.76
C VAL A 485 31.24 -14.20 -16.25
N MET A 486 31.94 -14.89 -15.35
CA MET A 486 33.02 -15.80 -15.70
C MET A 486 32.55 -16.93 -16.63
N LEU A 487 31.41 -17.56 -16.32
CA LEU A 487 30.85 -18.63 -17.12
C LEU A 487 30.51 -18.18 -18.55
N LEU A 488 29.92 -17.00 -18.71
CA LEU A 488 29.59 -16.43 -20.02
C LEU A 488 30.87 -16.11 -20.81
N LEU A 489 31.88 -15.49 -20.18
CA LEU A 489 33.17 -15.19 -20.81
C LEU A 489 33.91 -16.47 -21.25
N GLN A 490 33.94 -17.50 -20.42
CA GLN A 490 34.52 -18.81 -20.76
C GLN A 490 33.84 -19.48 -21.97
N HIS A 491 32.56 -19.18 -22.19
CA HIS A 491 31.79 -19.64 -23.34
C HIS A 491 31.78 -18.64 -24.52
N GLY A 492 32.71 -17.68 -24.53
CA GLY A 492 32.97 -16.80 -25.67
C GLY A 492 32.10 -15.54 -25.74
N ALA A 493 31.50 -15.10 -24.62
CA ALA A 493 30.81 -13.81 -24.58
C ALA A 493 31.76 -12.66 -24.94
N GLN A 494 31.32 -11.77 -25.83
CA GLN A 494 32.07 -10.56 -26.17
C GLN A 494 32.09 -9.59 -24.99
N VAL A 495 33.27 -9.41 -24.37
CA VAL A 495 33.47 -8.55 -23.19
C VAL A 495 33.03 -7.09 -23.43
N ASP A 496 33.30 -6.58 -24.62
CA ASP A 496 32.97 -5.22 -25.05
C ASP A 496 31.72 -5.16 -25.95
N ALA A 497 30.85 -6.17 -25.90
CA ALA A 497 29.54 -6.07 -26.51
C ALA A 497 28.83 -4.82 -25.99
N THR A 498 28.20 -4.06 -26.90
CA THR A 498 27.57 -2.79 -26.57
C THR A 498 26.06 -2.85 -26.63
N THR A 499 25.38 -2.19 -25.67
CA THR A 499 23.96 -1.86 -25.77
C THR A 499 23.70 -0.80 -26.85
N LYS A 500 22.42 -0.46 -27.08
CA LYS A 500 22.00 0.59 -28.02
C LYS A 500 22.59 1.98 -27.72
N ASP A 501 22.82 2.29 -26.44
CA ASP A 501 23.47 3.53 -26.00
C ASP A 501 24.98 3.38 -25.79
N MET A 502 25.55 2.31 -26.36
CA MET A 502 26.98 2.00 -26.32
C MET A 502 27.53 1.73 -24.91
N TYR A 503 26.70 1.25 -23.98
CA TYR A 503 27.21 0.73 -22.71
C TYR A 503 27.79 -0.66 -22.92
N THR A 504 28.99 -0.91 -22.40
CA THR A 504 29.56 -2.26 -22.28
C THR A 504 29.21 -2.87 -20.92
N ALA A 505 29.53 -4.15 -20.72
CA ALA A 505 29.43 -4.81 -19.41
C ALA A 505 30.21 -4.06 -18.31
N LEU A 506 31.40 -3.53 -18.65
CA LEU A 506 32.24 -2.76 -17.72
C LEU A 506 31.60 -1.41 -17.35
N HIS A 507 30.94 -0.73 -18.29
CA HIS A 507 30.16 0.47 -17.97
C HIS A 507 29.04 0.20 -16.97
N ILE A 508 28.35 -0.94 -17.13
CA ILE A 508 27.28 -1.33 -16.21
C ILE A 508 27.87 -1.66 -14.84
N ALA A 509 28.96 -2.44 -14.76
CA ALA A 509 29.63 -2.74 -13.50
C ALA A 509 30.10 -1.44 -12.79
N ALA A 510 30.66 -0.49 -13.54
CA ALA A 510 31.06 0.83 -13.04
C ALA A 510 29.88 1.69 -12.55
N LYS A 511 28.73 1.60 -13.23
CA LYS A 511 27.49 2.31 -12.84
C LYS A 511 26.83 1.72 -11.60
N GLU A 512 26.86 0.41 -11.42
CA GLU A 512 26.19 -0.28 -10.30
C GLU A 512 27.14 -0.53 -9.12
N GLY A 513 28.43 -0.21 -9.27
CA GLY A 513 29.45 -0.35 -8.22
C GLY A 513 29.94 -1.78 -7.98
N GLN A 514 29.87 -2.64 -9.00
CA GLN A 514 30.24 -4.06 -8.92
C GLN A 514 31.75 -4.23 -9.13
N ASP A 515 32.54 -4.10 -8.08
CA ASP A 515 34.01 -4.11 -8.11
C ASP A 515 34.61 -5.47 -8.50
N GLU A 516 34.09 -6.57 -7.96
CA GLU A 516 34.56 -7.91 -8.33
C GLU A 516 34.25 -8.26 -9.79
N VAL A 517 33.05 -7.91 -10.27
CA VAL A 517 32.68 -8.07 -11.68
C VAL A 517 33.56 -7.20 -12.57
N ALA A 518 33.79 -5.94 -12.19
CA ALA A 518 34.68 -5.06 -12.94
C ALA A 518 36.09 -5.63 -13.04
N ALA A 519 36.63 -6.22 -11.96
CA ALA A 519 37.94 -6.87 -11.96
C ALA A 519 37.98 -8.03 -12.97
N VAL A 520 37.00 -8.94 -12.93
CA VAL A 520 36.91 -10.07 -13.86
C VAL A 520 36.80 -9.59 -15.32
N LEU A 521 35.98 -8.57 -15.59
CA LEU A 521 35.84 -8.02 -16.94
C LEU A 521 37.16 -7.44 -17.46
N ILE A 522 37.88 -6.68 -16.64
CA ILE A 522 39.18 -6.08 -17.01
C ILE A 522 40.24 -7.17 -17.22
N GLU A 523 40.29 -8.19 -16.36
CA GLU A 523 41.19 -9.34 -16.51
C GLU A 523 40.93 -10.13 -17.80
N ASN A 524 39.69 -10.08 -18.31
CA ASN A 524 39.29 -10.68 -19.59
C ASN A 524 39.33 -9.69 -20.76
N GLY A 525 40.06 -8.58 -20.63
CA GLY A 525 40.37 -7.66 -21.73
C GLY A 525 39.29 -6.63 -22.04
N ALA A 526 38.43 -6.26 -21.08
CA ALA A 526 37.48 -5.16 -21.26
C ALA A 526 38.20 -3.82 -21.52
N ALA A 527 37.73 -3.08 -22.53
CA ALA A 527 38.28 -1.77 -22.86
C ALA A 527 37.94 -0.72 -21.77
N LEU A 528 38.98 -0.08 -21.22
CA LEU A 528 38.85 0.95 -20.18
C LEU A 528 38.45 2.33 -20.73
N ASP A 529 38.70 2.55 -22.02
CA ASP A 529 38.46 3.80 -22.76
C ASP A 529 37.20 3.75 -23.63
N ALA A 530 36.49 2.61 -23.65
CA ALA A 530 35.24 2.48 -24.36
C ALA A 530 34.28 3.61 -23.94
N ALA A 531 33.65 4.25 -24.92
CA ALA A 531 32.81 5.41 -24.68
C ALA A 531 31.34 5.11 -25.02
N THR A 532 30.45 5.45 -24.10
CA THR A 532 29.00 5.44 -24.34
C THR A 532 28.59 6.42 -25.43
N LYS A 533 27.32 6.40 -25.84
CA LYS A 533 26.75 7.38 -26.76
C LYS A 533 26.85 8.82 -26.24
N LYS A 534 26.96 9.05 -24.92
CA LYS A 534 27.23 10.37 -24.31
C LYS A 534 28.74 10.67 -24.16
N GLY A 535 29.61 9.77 -24.61
CA GLY A 535 31.06 9.88 -24.50
C GLY A 535 31.62 9.53 -23.13
N PHE A 536 30.80 9.05 -22.19
CA PHE A 536 31.30 8.63 -20.88
C PHE A 536 31.99 7.28 -20.98
N THR A 537 33.21 7.21 -20.43
CA THR A 537 33.94 5.96 -20.14
C THR A 537 33.45 5.34 -18.83
N PRO A 538 33.86 4.09 -18.48
CA PRO A 538 33.55 3.51 -17.18
C PRO A 538 33.95 4.41 -16.00
N LEU A 539 35.10 5.10 -16.08
CA LEU A 539 35.58 6.02 -15.04
C LEU A 539 34.69 7.26 -14.87
N HIS A 540 34.08 7.76 -15.94
CA HIS A 540 33.07 8.83 -15.85
C HIS A 540 31.83 8.36 -15.08
N LEU A 541 31.41 7.10 -15.28
CA LEU A 541 30.25 6.55 -14.58
C LEU A 541 30.55 6.34 -13.09
N THR A 542 31.74 5.84 -12.73
CA THR A 542 32.13 5.77 -11.31
C THR A 542 32.17 7.15 -10.67
N ALA A 543 32.62 8.18 -11.40
CA ALA A 543 32.61 9.56 -10.94
C ALA A 543 31.20 10.16 -10.82
N LYS A 544 30.24 9.72 -11.64
CA LYS A 544 28.83 10.13 -11.55
C LYS A 544 28.11 9.49 -10.37
N TYR A 545 28.33 8.20 -10.15
CA TYR A 545 27.58 7.41 -9.15
C TYR A 545 28.33 7.23 -7.81
N GLY A 546 29.57 7.70 -7.70
CA GLY A 546 30.34 7.70 -6.45
C GLY A 546 30.97 6.34 -6.09
N HIS A 547 31.19 5.45 -7.06
CA HIS A 547 31.71 4.10 -6.79
C HIS A 547 33.24 4.08 -6.70
N ILE A 548 33.75 4.44 -5.52
CA ILE A 548 35.20 4.59 -5.27
C ILE A 548 36.02 3.32 -5.54
N LYS A 549 35.54 2.14 -5.13
CA LYS A 549 36.30 0.89 -5.32
C LYS A 549 36.54 0.57 -6.80
N VAL A 550 35.50 0.75 -7.63
CA VAL A 550 35.63 0.55 -9.07
C VAL A 550 36.52 1.62 -9.69
N ALA A 551 36.42 2.88 -9.24
CA ALA A 551 37.32 3.95 -9.68
C ALA A 551 38.79 3.64 -9.34
N GLN A 552 39.07 3.16 -8.12
CA GLN A 552 40.41 2.74 -7.71
C GLN A 552 40.95 1.62 -8.60
N LEU A 553 40.13 0.61 -8.87
CA LEU A 553 40.48 -0.52 -9.73
C LEU A 553 40.79 -0.06 -11.17
N LEU A 554 39.94 0.80 -11.75
CA LEU A 554 40.15 1.34 -13.10
C LEU A 554 41.47 2.14 -13.19
N LEU A 555 41.73 3.01 -12.21
CA LEU A 555 42.95 3.82 -12.16
C LEU A 555 44.21 2.98 -11.88
N GLN A 556 44.10 1.91 -11.09
CA GLN A 556 45.20 0.93 -10.90
C GLN A 556 45.55 0.20 -12.21
N LYS A 557 44.58 0.05 -13.12
CA LYS A 557 44.74 -0.56 -14.44
C LYS A 557 45.03 0.47 -15.53
N GLU A 558 45.53 1.64 -15.15
CA GLU A 558 45.97 2.70 -16.07
C GLU A 558 44.85 3.27 -16.96
N ALA A 559 43.60 3.29 -16.48
CA ALA A 559 42.54 4.08 -17.14
C ALA A 559 42.93 5.56 -17.15
N ASP A 560 42.75 6.22 -18.30
CA ASP A 560 43.04 7.65 -18.45
C ASP A 560 42.19 8.49 -17.49
N VAL A 561 42.87 9.10 -16.51
CA VAL A 561 42.27 9.89 -15.44
C VAL A 561 41.56 11.14 -15.97
N ASP A 562 42.05 11.70 -17.07
CA ASP A 562 41.54 12.91 -17.74
C ASP A 562 40.84 12.61 -19.07
N ALA A 563 40.39 11.36 -19.25
CA ALA A 563 39.64 10.94 -20.43
C ALA A 563 38.51 11.94 -20.73
N GLN A 564 38.46 12.43 -21.96
CA GLN A 564 37.48 13.45 -22.33
C GLN A 564 36.26 12.82 -22.99
N GLY A 565 35.10 12.95 -22.35
CA GLY A 565 33.84 12.57 -22.95
C GLY A 565 33.33 13.55 -24.00
N LYS A 566 32.05 13.45 -24.34
CA LYS A 566 31.44 14.50 -25.19
C LYS A 566 31.49 15.82 -24.43
N ASN A 567 31.74 16.88 -25.19
CA ASN A 567 31.91 18.23 -24.68
C ASN A 567 33.15 18.44 -23.80
N GLY A 568 34.18 17.58 -23.88
CA GLY A 568 35.45 17.79 -23.18
C GLY A 568 35.35 17.63 -21.66
N VAL A 569 34.27 17.03 -21.17
CA VAL A 569 34.04 16.78 -19.74
C VAL A 569 34.92 15.61 -19.32
N THR A 570 35.72 15.78 -18.27
CA THR A 570 36.55 14.71 -17.67
C THR A 570 35.85 14.05 -16.48
N PRO A 571 36.29 12.88 -15.99
CA PRO A 571 35.74 12.27 -14.78
C PRO A 571 35.75 13.23 -13.58
N LEU A 572 36.76 14.08 -13.42
CA LEU A 572 36.83 15.06 -12.35
C LEU A 572 35.70 16.10 -12.44
N HIS A 573 35.39 16.60 -13.64
CA HIS A 573 34.24 17.48 -13.84
C HIS A 573 32.92 16.81 -13.44
N VAL A 574 32.77 15.52 -13.75
CA VAL A 574 31.58 14.74 -13.40
C VAL A 574 31.50 14.53 -11.87
N ALA A 575 32.61 14.18 -11.23
CA ALA A 575 32.67 14.01 -9.77
C ALA A 575 32.29 15.31 -9.04
N CYS A 576 32.80 16.46 -9.52
CA CYS A 576 32.35 17.77 -9.05
C CYS A 576 30.86 17.95 -9.33
N HIS A 577 30.35 17.75 -10.55
CA HIS A 577 28.94 17.98 -10.85
C HIS A 577 27.95 17.23 -9.92
N TYR A 578 28.28 15.98 -9.55
CA TYR A 578 27.44 15.15 -8.69
C TYR A 578 27.85 15.14 -7.21
N ASN A 579 28.81 15.99 -6.80
CA ASN A 579 29.29 16.12 -5.43
C ASN A 579 29.90 14.81 -4.85
N ASN A 580 30.62 14.04 -5.66
CA ASN A 580 31.28 12.81 -5.24
C ASN A 580 32.70 13.10 -4.73
N GLN A 581 32.79 13.68 -3.53
CA GLN A 581 34.04 14.17 -2.94
C GLN A 581 35.16 13.12 -2.88
N GLN A 582 34.85 11.90 -2.42
CA GLN A 582 35.87 10.84 -2.29
C GLN A 582 36.45 10.42 -3.65
N VAL A 583 35.62 10.39 -4.70
CA VAL A 583 36.09 10.08 -6.05
C VAL A 583 36.86 11.26 -6.65
N ALA A 584 36.44 12.50 -6.39
CA ALA A 584 37.17 13.69 -6.81
C ALA A 584 38.58 13.74 -6.20
N LEU A 585 38.70 13.48 -4.88
CA LEU A 585 39.99 13.38 -4.20
C LEU A 585 40.86 12.26 -4.79
N LEU A 586 40.31 11.07 -4.98
CA LEU A 586 41.02 9.95 -5.60
C LEU A 586 41.55 10.30 -7.00
N LEU A 587 40.73 10.97 -7.83
CA LEU A 587 41.14 11.39 -9.17
C LEU A 587 42.32 12.37 -9.09
N LEU A 588 42.27 13.36 -8.19
CA LEU A 588 43.37 14.31 -7.97
C LEU A 588 44.65 13.62 -7.47
N GLU A 589 44.54 12.70 -6.50
CA GLU A 589 45.67 11.88 -6.03
C GLU A 589 46.30 11.04 -7.14
N LYS A 590 45.51 10.64 -8.13
CA LYS A 590 45.94 9.89 -9.32
C LYS A 590 46.32 10.79 -10.51
N GLY A 591 46.48 12.10 -10.29
CA GLY A 591 47.03 13.04 -11.25
C GLY A 591 46.01 13.66 -12.20
N ALA A 592 44.71 13.65 -11.89
CA ALA A 592 43.71 14.40 -12.64
C ALA A 592 44.05 15.89 -12.64
N SER A 593 43.96 16.55 -13.80
CA SER A 593 44.24 17.97 -13.90
C SER A 593 43.09 18.81 -13.33
N PRO A 594 43.32 19.63 -12.27
CA PRO A 594 42.32 20.61 -11.82
C PRO A 594 42.14 21.76 -12.82
N HIS A 595 42.98 21.84 -13.86
CA HIS A 595 42.95 22.84 -14.91
C HIS A 595 42.26 22.34 -16.19
N ALA A 596 41.83 21.08 -16.24
CA ALA A 596 41.10 20.56 -17.39
C ALA A 596 39.89 21.45 -17.67
N THR A 597 39.62 21.72 -18.95
CA THR A 597 38.49 22.58 -19.35
C THR A 597 37.53 21.82 -20.25
N ALA A 598 36.24 21.93 -19.95
CA ALA A 598 35.18 21.49 -20.85
C ALA A 598 35.08 22.39 -22.10
N LYS A 599 34.23 22.03 -23.06
CA LYS A 599 34.05 22.79 -24.31
C LYS A 599 33.59 24.23 -24.10
N ASN A 600 32.93 24.56 -23.00
CA ASN A 600 32.55 25.94 -22.63
C ASN A 600 33.67 26.68 -21.86
N GLY A 601 34.79 26.01 -21.56
CA GLY A 601 35.90 26.56 -20.79
C GLY A 601 35.75 26.40 -19.27
N HIS A 602 34.67 25.78 -18.77
CA HIS A 602 34.55 25.52 -17.33
C HIS A 602 35.56 24.47 -16.89
N THR A 603 36.24 24.77 -15.79
CA THR A 603 37.08 23.84 -15.02
C THR A 603 36.26 23.13 -13.94
N PRO A 604 36.79 22.08 -13.30
CA PRO A 604 36.12 21.46 -12.14
C PRO A 604 35.77 22.48 -11.03
N LEU A 605 36.62 23.48 -10.81
CA LEU A 605 36.38 24.54 -9.81
C LEU A 605 35.20 25.44 -10.17
N HIS A 606 34.92 25.69 -11.45
CA HIS A 606 33.71 26.43 -11.86
C HIS A 606 32.44 25.69 -11.42
N ILE A 607 32.42 24.37 -11.59
CA ILE A 607 31.26 23.54 -11.24
C ILE A 607 31.09 23.49 -9.73
N ALA A 608 32.18 23.23 -8.99
CA ALA A 608 32.17 23.19 -7.53
C ALA A 608 31.69 24.52 -6.94
N ALA A 609 32.15 25.64 -7.52
CA ALA A 609 31.76 26.98 -7.10
C ALA A 609 30.28 27.27 -7.36
N ARG A 610 29.74 26.85 -8.50
CA ARG A 610 28.31 27.03 -8.85
C ARG A 610 27.37 26.18 -7.98
N LYS A 611 27.76 24.95 -7.65
CA LYS A 611 26.90 23.98 -6.94
C LYS A 611 27.06 23.98 -5.42
N ASN A 612 27.75 24.97 -4.86
CA ASN A 612 28.03 25.09 -3.43
C ASN A 612 28.79 23.91 -2.80
N GLN A 613 29.85 23.43 -3.45
CA GLN A 613 30.63 22.30 -2.96
C GLN A 613 31.90 22.73 -2.26
N MET A 614 31.77 23.11 -0.99
CA MET A 614 32.88 23.64 -0.19
C MET A 614 34.08 22.69 -0.15
N ASP A 615 33.88 21.44 0.28
CA ASP A 615 35.01 20.53 0.48
C ASP A 615 35.74 20.23 -0.83
N ILE A 616 35.00 20.03 -1.93
CA ILE A 616 35.57 19.78 -3.25
C ILE A 616 36.31 21.02 -3.77
N ALA A 617 35.75 22.22 -3.58
CA ALA A 617 36.40 23.47 -3.96
C ALA A 617 37.72 23.67 -3.19
N THR A 618 37.73 23.41 -1.88
CA THR A 618 38.93 23.46 -1.04
C THR A 618 39.98 22.48 -1.56
N THR A 619 39.61 21.21 -1.76
CA THR A 619 40.54 20.19 -2.30
C THR A 619 41.07 20.59 -3.67
N LEU A 620 40.23 21.10 -4.58
CA LEU A 620 40.69 21.56 -5.90
C LEU A 620 41.73 22.69 -5.79
N LEU A 621 41.51 23.66 -4.91
CA LEU A 621 42.43 24.77 -4.68
C LEU A 621 43.75 24.31 -4.04
N GLU A 622 43.70 23.37 -3.10
CA GLU A 622 44.89 22.74 -2.50
C GLU A 622 45.73 21.99 -3.53
N TYR A 623 45.08 21.36 -4.52
CA TYR A 623 45.73 20.70 -5.66
C TYR A 623 46.09 21.67 -6.79
N GLY A 624 46.00 22.98 -6.57
CA GLY A 624 46.50 24.00 -7.48
C GLY A 624 45.49 24.56 -8.47
N ALA A 625 44.19 24.31 -8.32
CA ALA A 625 43.17 24.94 -9.17
C ALA A 625 43.28 26.48 -9.13
N LEU A 626 43.11 27.12 -10.29
CA LEU A 626 43.20 28.58 -10.40
C LEU A 626 41.86 29.24 -10.08
N ALA A 627 41.80 30.02 -9.00
CA ALA A 627 40.61 30.76 -8.61
C ALA A 627 40.16 31.81 -9.66
N ASN A 628 41.09 32.26 -10.52
CA ASN A 628 40.86 33.16 -11.64
C ASN A 628 40.83 32.46 -13.00
N ALA A 629 40.60 31.14 -13.05
CA ALA A 629 40.41 30.45 -14.33
C ALA A 629 39.22 31.05 -15.07
N GLU A 630 39.36 31.31 -16.38
CA GLU A 630 38.31 31.91 -17.20
C GLU A 630 37.63 30.85 -18.09
N SER A 631 36.30 30.87 -18.11
CA SER A 631 35.49 30.20 -19.14
C SER A 631 35.67 30.85 -20.52
N LYS A 632 35.06 30.28 -21.56
CA LYS A 632 35.08 30.88 -22.90
C LYS A 632 34.40 32.25 -22.96
N ALA A 633 33.44 32.55 -22.08
CA ALA A 633 32.84 33.88 -21.97
C ALA A 633 33.57 34.81 -20.97
N GLY A 634 34.66 34.34 -20.33
CA GLY A 634 35.44 35.13 -19.37
C GLY A 634 34.89 35.12 -17.94
N PHE A 635 33.88 34.29 -17.63
CA PHE A 635 33.42 34.11 -16.25
C PHE A 635 34.43 33.25 -15.48
N THR A 636 34.70 33.63 -14.24
CA THR A 636 35.55 32.89 -13.28
C THR A 636 34.70 32.11 -12.27
N PRO A 637 35.28 31.18 -11.48
CA PRO A 637 34.54 30.51 -10.39
C PRO A 637 33.84 31.48 -9.44
N LEU A 638 34.45 32.65 -9.15
CA LEU A 638 33.87 33.69 -8.29
C LEU A 638 32.60 34.30 -8.91
N HIS A 639 32.54 34.45 -10.24
CA HIS A 639 31.31 34.90 -10.91
C HIS A 639 30.15 33.93 -10.64
N LEU A 640 30.40 32.63 -10.76
CA LEU A 640 29.38 31.60 -10.59
C LEU A 640 28.93 31.49 -9.13
N SER A 641 29.85 31.53 -8.15
CA SER A 641 29.46 31.51 -6.74
C SER A 641 28.70 32.78 -6.33
N SER A 642 29.05 33.95 -6.90
CA SER A 642 28.34 35.21 -6.69
C SER A 642 26.93 35.23 -7.28
N GLN A 643 26.74 34.66 -8.47
CA GLN A 643 25.40 34.54 -9.06
C GLN A 643 24.48 33.63 -8.26
N GLU A 644 24.99 32.51 -7.75
CA GLU A 644 24.17 31.52 -7.03
C GLU A 644 24.05 31.83 -5.52
N GLY A 645 24.74 32.87 -5.04
CA GLY A 645 24.63 33.35 -3.65
C GLY A 645 25.49 32.60 -2.63
N HIS A 646 26.51 31.86 -3.08
CA HIS A 646 27.35 31.01 -2.22
C HIS A 646 28.43 31.83 -1.51
N ALA A 647 28.06 32.43 -0.38
CA ALA A 647 28.91 33.31 0.42
C ALA A 647 30.22 32.65 0.89
N GLU A 648 30.14 31.44 1.44
CA GLU A 648 31.32 30.75 1.99
C GLU A 648 32.32 30.39 0.90
N ILE A 649 31.86 29.88 -0.25
CA ILE A 649 32.74 29.61 -1.40
C ILE A 649 33.33 30.90 -1.95
N SER A 650 32.54 31.97 -2.02
CA SER A 650 33.05 33.27 -2.50
C SER A 650 34.18 33.78 -1.60
N ASN A 651 34.05 33.64 -0.27
CA ASN A 651 35.14 33.89 0.67
C ASN A 651 36.37 33.00 0.40
N LEU A 652 36.17 31.68 0.30
CA LEU A 652 37.27 30.73 0.01
C LEU A 652 38.03 31.11 -1.26
N LEU A 653 37.32 31.44 -2.34
CA LEU A 653 37.93 31.85 -3.60
C LEU A 653 38.75 33.15 -3.44
N ILE A 654 38.24 34.12 -2.67
CA ILE A 654 38.94 35.39 -2.38
C ILE A 654 40.19 35.15 -1.52
N GLU A 655 40.11 34.28 -0.50
CA GLU A 655 41.26 33.86 0.30
C GLU A 655 42.36 33.24 -0.58
N HIS A 656 41.97 32.53 -1.64
CA HIS A 656 42.85 32.00 -2.67
C HIS A 656 43.12 32.98 -3.84
N LYS A 657 43.06 34.30 -3.57
CA LYS A 657 43.42 35.40 -4.48
C LYS A 657 42.54 35.52 -5.74
N ALA A 658 41.26 35.19 -5.65
CA ALA A 658 40.29 35.53 -6.70
C ALA A 658 40.16 37.07 -6.84
N ALA A 659 40.17 37.55 -8.08
CA ALA A 659 40.04 38.97 -8.40
C ALA A 659 38.57 39.39 -8.32
N VAL A 660 38.22 40.13 -7.26
CA VAL A 660 36.84 40.60 -6.98
C VAL A 660 36.24 41.50 -8.07
N ASN A 661 37.10 42.19 -8.83
CA ASN A 661 36.70 43.12 -9.90
C ASN A 661 36.95 42.56 -11.32
N HIS A 662 37.18 41.26 -11.47
CA HIS A 662 37.47 40.68 -12.78
C HIS A 662 36.27 40.86 -13.73
N PRO A 663 36.43 41.52 -14.90
CA PRO A 663 35.36 41.62 -15.89
C PRO A 663 35.34 40.41 -16.83
N ALA A 664 34.18 39.78 -16.99
CA ALA A 664 33.92 38.84 -18.07
C ALA A 664 33.98 39.53 -19.45
N LYS A 665 33.89 38.76 -20.55
CA LYS A 665 34.03 39.32 -21.92
C LYS A 665 32.96 40.35 -22.30
N ASN A 666 31.80 40.34 -21.66
CA ASN A 666 30.76 41.37 -21.81
C ASN A 666 30.91 42.53 -20.81
N GLY A 667 31.88 42.47 -19.89
CA GLY A 667 32.13 43.47 -18.86
C GLY A 667 31.38 43.23 -17.54
N LEU A 668 30.64 42.12 -17.41
CA LEU A 668 30.02 41.74 -16.13
C LEU A 668 31.09 41.38 -15.10
N THR A 669 30.91 41.85 -13.88
CA THR A 669 31.73 41.48 -12.71
C THR A 669 30.92 40.59 -11.76
N PRO A 670 31.56 39.96 -10.76
CA PRO A 670 30.81 39.22 -9.72
C PRO A 670 29.73 40.09 -9.03
N MET A 671 29.99 41.39 -8.83
CA MET A 671 29.02 42.34 -8.26
C MET A 671 27.77 42.52 -9.14
N HIS A 672 27.93 42.53 -10.47
CA HIS A 672 26.77 42.58 -11.39
C HIS A 672 25.90 41.34 -11.26
N LEU A 673 26.51 40.16 -11.08
CA LEU A 673 25.78 38.90 -10.94
C LEU A 673 25.07 38.80 -9.58
N CYS A 674 25.70 39.28 -8.50
CA CYS A 674 25.00 39.47 -7.23
C CYS A 674 23.76 40.36 -7.43
N ALA A 675 23.92 41.46 -8.16
CA ALA A 675 22.85 42.41 -8.42
C ALA A 675 21.73 41.89 -9.32
N GLN A 676 22.01 40.90 -10.17
CA GLN A 676 21.00 40.23 -10.97
C GLN A 676 20.06 39.37 -10.12
N GLU A 677 20.59 38.67 -9.11
CA GLU A 677 19.86 37.64 -8.33
C GLU A 677 19.53 38.05 -6.87
N ASP A 678 19.76 39.31 -6.49
CA ASP A 678 19.56 39.87 -5.12
C ASP A 678 20.47 39.27 -4.02
N ASN A 679 21.67 38.80 -4.37
CA ASN A 679 22.59 38.15 -3.42
C ASN A 679 23.38 39.15 -2.57
N VAL A 680 22.70 39.88 -1.68
CA VAL A 680 23.31 40.92 -0.82
C VAL A 680 24.43 40.36 0.06
N ASN A 681 24.27 39.15 0.60
CA ASN A 681 25.28 38.53 1.46
C ASN A 681 26.64 38.36 0.76
N VAL A 682 26.64 38.00 -0.53
CA VAL A 682 27.88 37.89 -1.31
C VAL A 682 28.37 39.27 -1.74
N ALA A 683 27.47 40.19 -2.07
CA ALA A 683 27.83 41.58 -2.38
C ALA A 683 28.55 42.27 -1.21
N GLU A 684 28.11 42.03 0.04
CA GLU A 684 28.81 42.50 1.25
C GLU A 684 30.23 41.95 1.36
N ILE A 685 30.42 40.67 1.04
CA ILE A 685 31.75 40.04 1.04
C ILE A 685 32.64 40.68 -0.03
N LEU A 686 32.12 40.87 -1.24
CA LEU A 686 32.85 41.48 -2.34
C LEU A 686 33.26 42.92 -2.01
N GLU A 687 32.34 43.73 -1.46
CA GLU A 687 32.59 45.12 -1.04
C GLU A 687 33.67 45.19 0.03
N LYS A 688 33.57 44.36 1.09
CA LYS A 688 34.59 44.26 2.16
C LYS A 688 35.98 43.92 1.64
N ASN A 689 36.07 43.24 0.50
CA ASN A 689 37.32 42.85 -0.15
C ASN A 689 37.72 43.78 -1.32
N GLY A 690 37.13 44.99 -1.40
CA GLY A 690 37.54 46.03 -2.35
C GLY A 690 36.89 45.95 -3.74
N ALA A 691 35.69 45.36 -3.84
CA ALA A 691 34.93 45.39 -5.09
C ALA A 691 34.42 46.81 -5.40
N ASN A 692 34.57 47.23 -6.67
CA ASN A 692 34.07 48.50 -7.15
C ASN A 692 32.58 48.39 -7.50
N ILE A 693 31.75 49.10 -6.74
CA ILE A 693 30.29 49.12 -6.85
C ILE A 693 29.78 49.82 -8.11
N ASP A 694 30.56 50.69 -8.74
CA ASP A 694 30.18 51.48 -9.91
C ASP A 694 30.87 51.05 -11.21
N MET A 695 31.54 49.90 -11.19
CA MET A 695 32.18 49.38 -12.40
C MET A 695 31.14 49.11 -13.49
N ALA A 696 31.36 49.63 -14.70
CA ALA A 696 30.38 49.53 -15.77
C ALA A 696 30.71 48.41 -16.77
N THR A 697 29.69 47.74 -17.32
CA THR A 697 29.81 46.79 -18.43
C THR A 697 30.22 47.51 -19.73
N LYS A 698 30.42 46.75 -20.82
CA LYS A 698 30.75 47.34 -22.13
C LYS A 698 29.67 48.27 -22.67
N ALA A 699 28.39 48.03 -22.34
CA ALA A 699 27.28 48.93 -22.69
C ALA A 699 27.03 50.03 -21.63
N GLY A 700 27.87 50.12 -20.60
CA GLY A 700 27.80 51.15 -19.57
C GLY A 700 26.84 50.85 -18.42
N TYR A 701 26.36 49.62 -18.25
CA TYR A 701 25.51 49.25 -17.12
C TYR A 701 26.35 49.05 -15.86
N THR A 702 25.97 49.69 -14.76
CA THR A 702 26.54 49.43 -13.43
C THR A 702 25.72 48.37 -12.67
N PRO A 703 26.22 47.77 -11.58
CA PRO A 703 25.43 46.87 -10.74
C PRO A 703 24.09 47.48 -10.29
N LEU A 704 24.04 48.79 -10.05
CA LEU A 704 22.82 49.50 -9.69
C LEU A 704 21.78 49.49 -10.83
N HIS A 705 22.21 49.59 -12.09
CA HIS A 705 21.32 49.43 -13.24
C HIS A 705 20.75 48.01 -13.34
N VAL A 706 21.59 46.99 -13.10
CA VAL A 706 21.18 45.58 -13.15
C VAL A 706 20.15 45.28 -12.06
N ALA A 707 20.44 45.64 -10.80
CA ALA A 707 19.49 45.48 -9.69
C ALA A 707 18.16 46.21 -9.95
N SER A 708 18.26 47.41 -10.54
CA SER A 708 17.13 48.24 -10.97
C SER A 708 16.31 47.60 -12.09
N HIS A 709 16.91 46.86 -13.01
CA HIS A 709 16.20 46.13 -14.06
C HIS A 709 15.42 44.94 -13.52
N PHE A 710 16.05 44.11 -12.69
CA PHE A 710 15.46 42.86 -12.20
C PHE A 710 14.53 43.04 -11.00
N GLY A 711 14.45 44.24 -10.42
CA GLY A 711 13.54 44.51 -9.30
C GLY A 711 14.13 44.14 -7.93
N GLN A 712 15.46 44.11 -7.81
CA GLN A 712 16.17 43.64 -6.62
C GLN A 712 16.30 44.73 -5.55
N ALA A 713 15.23 44.92 -4.79
CA ALA A 713 15.12 46.02 -3.82
C ALA A 713 16.18 45.97 -2.70
N ASN A 714 16.55 44.78 -2.22
CA ASN A 714 17.55 44.66 -1.15
C ASN A 714 18.93 45.01 -1.67
N MET A 715 19.29 44.54 -2.86
CA MET A 715 20.51 44.94 -3.54
C MET A 715 20.55 46.44 -3.81
N VAL A 716 19.47 47.05 -4.31
CA VAL A 716 19.45 48.50 -4.54
C VAL A 716 19.70 49.26 -3.22
N ARG A 717 19.09 48.84 -2.11
CA ARG A 717 19.38 49.44 -0.79
C ARG A 717 20.86 49.30 -0.42
N PHE A 718 21.41 48.10 -0.56
CA PHE A 718 22.82 47.82 -0.27
C PHE A 718 23.76 48.69 -1.11
N LEU A 719 23.57 48.75 -2.43
CA LEU A 719 24.42 49.53 -3.33
C LEU A 719 24.34 51.03 -3.01
N LEU A 720 23.15 51.58 -2.77
CA LEU A 720 22.96 53.00 -2.43
C LEU A 720 23.56 53.36 -1.06
N GLN A 721 23.45 52.47 -0.07
CA GLN A 721 24.06 52.66 1.25
C GLN A 721 25.60 52.69 1.19
N ASN A 722 26.18 51.96 0.22
CA ASN A 722 27.62 51.92 -0.01
C ASN A 722 28.09 52.89 -1.11
N GLY A 723 27.28 53.92 -1.42
CA GLY A 723 27.71 55.05 -2.23
C GLY A 723 27.65 54.87 -3.75
N ALA A 724 26.87 53.92 -4.26
CA ALA A 724 26.65 53.76 -5.70
C ALA A 724 26.12 55.04 -6.35
N ASN A 725 26.63 55.38 -7.53
CA ASN A 725 26.20 56.56 -8.27
C ASN A 725 24.78 56.37 -8.85
N VAL A 726 23.82 57.02 -8.20
CA VAL A 726 22.39 57.00 -8.56
C VAL A 726 22.08 57.59 -9.94
N ASP A 727 22.93 58.48 -10.46
CA ASP A 727 22.76 59.16 -11.75
C ASP A 727 23.75 58.66 -12.82
N ALA A 728 24.41 57.52 -12.60
CA ALA A 728 25.27 56.90 -13.60
C ALA A 728 24.48 56.66 -14.89
N ALA A 729 25.05 57.00 -16.05
CA ALA A 729 24.40 56.86 -17.34
C ALA A 729 25.11 55.81 -18.20
N THR A 730 24.34 54.90 -18.79
CA THR A 730 24.81 53.92 -19.79
C THR A 730 25.22 54.59 -21.11
N SER A 731 25.76 53.83 -22.07
CA SER A 731 26.14 54.35 -23.39
C SER A 731 24.99 54.98 -24.18
N ILE A 732 23.73 54.67 -23.85
CA ILE A 732 22.52 55.25 -24.46
C ILE A 732 21.85 56.33 -23.58
N GLY A 733 22.48 56.71 -22.47
CA GLY A 733 21.98 57.71 -21.53
C GLY A 733 20.90 57.22 -20.56
N TYR A 734 20.67 55.90 -20.44
CA TYR A 734 19.78 55.36 -19.41
C TYR A 734 20.45 55.44 -18.05
N THR A 735 19.75 55.99 -17.06
CA THR A 735 20.10 55.93 -15.64
C THR A 735 19.36 54.78 -14.94
N PRO A 736 19.71 54.38 -13.70
CA PRO A 736 18.95 53.37 -12.95
C PRO A 736 17.47 53.72 -12.81
N LEU A 737 17.13 55.01 -12.73
CA LEU A 737 15.75 55.51 -12.68
C LEU A 737 15.00 55.29 -14.01
N HIS A 738 15.67 55.44 -15.15
CA HIS A 738 15.09 55.06 -16.45
C HIS A 738 14.83 53.55 -16.52
N GLN A 739 15.78 52.75 -16.01
CA GLN A 739 15.69 51.30 -16.07
C GLN A 739 14.55 50.74 -15.21
N THR A 740 14.35 51.28 -14.02
CA THR A 740 13.23 50.95 -13.12
C THR A 740 11.89 51.43 -13.66
N ALA A 741 11.84 52.62 -14.25
CA ALA A 741 10.63 53.13 -14.89
C ALA A 741 10.20 52.27 -16.09
N GLN A 742 11.15 51.70 -16.83
CA GLN A 742 10.87 50.79 -17.94
C GLN A 742 10.30 49.44 -17.49
N GLN A 743 10.61 48.98 -16.28
CA GLN A 743 10.18 47.67 -15.75
C GLN A 743 8.98 47.74 -14.81
N GLY A 744 8.54 48.96 -14.44
CA GLY A 744 7.38 49.16 -13.56
C GLY A 744 7.67 49.02 -12.06
N HIS A 745 8.94 49.04 -11.64
CA HIS A 745 9.34 48.78 -10.25
C HIS A 745 9.13 49.99 -9.33
N CYS A 746 7.88 50.27 -8.96
CA CYS A 746 7.48 51.44 -8.16
C CYS A 746 8.23 51.60 -6.83
N HIS A 747 8.49 50.50 -6.13
CA HIS A 747 9.21 50.56 -4.86
C HIS A 747 10.66 51.03 -5.02
N ILE A 748 11.32 50.59 -6.08
CA ILE A 748 12.71 50.97 -6.38
C ILE A 748 12.78 52.41 -6.90
N VAL A 749 11.78 52.84 -7.69
CA VAL A 749 11.65 54.25 -8.09
C VAL A 749 11.66 55.16 -6.87
N ASN A 750 10.83 54.86 -5.86
CA ASN A 750 10.80 55.64 -4.61
C ASN A 750 12.15 55.59 -3.89
N LEU A 751 12.79 54.43 -3.82
CA LEU A 751 14.10 54.26 -3.17
C LEU A 751 15.22 55.07 -3.86
N LEU A 752 15.24 55.11 -5.19
CA LEU A 752 16.19 55.92 -5.96
C LEU A 752 15.92 57.41 -5.75
N LEU A 753 14.66 57.83 -5.71
CA LEU A 753 14.26 59.22 -5.46
C LEU A 753 14.60 59.69 -4.03
N GLU A 754 14.43 58.82 -3.02
CA GLU A 754 14.87 59.05 -1.64
C GLU A 754 16.39 59.33 -1.57
N HIS A 755 17.17 58.70 -2.46
CA HIS A 755 18.61 58.92 -2.62
C HIS A 755 18.97 60.00 -3.66
N LYS A 756 18.04 60.92 -3.95
CA LYS A 756 18.22 62.10 -4.82
C LYS A 756 18.50 61.79 -6.31
N ALA A 757 17.97 60.69 -6.84
CA ALA A 757 18.00 60.44 -8.29
C ALA A 757 17.39 61.59 -9.09
N ASN A 758 18.04 62.01 -10.18
CA ASN A 758 17.51 63.07 -11.04
C ASN A 758 16.34 62.57 -11.89
N ALA A 759 15.11 62.89 -11.45
CA ALA A 759 13.88 62.55 -12.17
C ALA A 759 13.76 63.20 -13.57
N ASN A 760 14.50 64.28 -13.84
CA ASN A 760 14.51 64.98 -15.12
C ASN A 760 15.70 64.62 -16.00
N ALA A 761 16.48 63.60 -15.64
CA ALA A 761 17.56 63.10 -16.50
C ALA A 761 16.99 62.67 -17.86
N GLN A 762 17.71 62.96 -18.94
CA GLN A 762 17.30 62.65 -20.31
C GLN A 762 18.26 61.63 -20.92
N THR A 763 17.69 60.63 -21.58
CA THR A 763 18.44 59.72 -22.47
C THR A 763 18.97 60.45 -23.70
N VAL A 764 19.84 59.80 -24.49
CA VAL A 764 20.34 60.36 -25.77
C VAL A 764 19.20 60.72 -26.74
N ASN A 765 18.04 60.08 -26.61
CA ASN A 765 16.84 60.33 -27.41
C ASN A 765 15.88 61.36 -26.77
N GLY A 766 16.30 62.07 -25.71
CA GLY A 766 15.49 63.08 -25.00
C GLY A 766 14.37 62.52 -24.13
N GLN A 767 14.30 61.20 -23.91
CA GLN A 767 13.27 60.59 -23.06
C GLN A 767 13.66 60.69 -21.58
N THR A 768 12.74 61.12 -20.73
CA THR A 768 12.85 61.08 -19.26
C THR A 768 12.25 59.78 -18.72
N PRO A 769 12.50 59.40 -17.45
CA PRO A 769 11.86 58.22 -16.84
C PRO A 769 10.32 58.30 -16.89
N LEU A 770 9.75 59.50 -16.75
CA LEU A 770 8.31 59.74 -16.87
C LEU A 770 7.79 59.43 -18.28
N HIS A 771 8.51 59.84 -19.34
CA HIS A 771 8.14 59.53 -20.73
C HIS A 771 8.08 58.02 -20.97
N ILE A 772 9.02 57.26 -20.42
CA ILE A 772 9.08 55.79 -20.55
C ILE A 772 7.91 55.13 -19.81
N ALA A 773 7.68 55.50 -18.54
CA ALA A 773 6.57 54.98 -17.73
C ALA A 773 5.20 55.28 -18.36
N ARG A 774 5.04 56.46 -18.98
CA ARG A 774 3.82 56.86 -19.71
C ARG A 774 3.59 56.01 -20.95
N LYS A 775 4.65 55.76 -21.72
CA LYS A 775 4.58 54.97 -22.95
C LYS A 775 4.28 53.48 -22.70
N LEU A 776 4.71 52.93 -21.56
CA LEU A 776 4.50 51.54 -21.19
C LEU A 776 3.28 51.31 -20.27
N GLY A 777 2.65 52.36 -19.76
CA GLY A 777 1.39 52.28 -19.00
C GLY A 777 1.53 51.96 -17.50
N TYR A 778 2.68 52.22 -16.87
CA TYR A 778 2.89 51.95 -15.45
C TYR A 778 2.34 53.08 -14.55
N ILE A 779 1.07 52.98 -14.18
CA ILE A 779 0.31 54.01 -13.44
C ILE A 779 0.97 54.38 -12.09
N SER A 780 1.38 53.38 -11.30
CA SER A 780 2.00 53.62 -9.99
C SER A 780 3.35 54.35 -10.09
N VAL A 781 4.15 54.02 -11.10
CA VAL A 781 5.44 54.68 -11.37
C VAL A 781 5.21 56.11 -11.88
N LEU A 782 4.19 56.31 -12.71
CA LEU A 782 3.78 57.62 -13.19
C LEU A 782 3.43 58.55 -12.03
N ASP A 783 2.67 58.08 -11.06
CA ASP A 783 2.23 58.91 -9.94
C ASP A 783 3.39 59.28 -9.00
N SER A 784 4.33 58.36 -8.78
CA SER A 784 5.60 58.65 -8.06
C SER A 784 6.47 59.68 -8.78
N LEU A 785 6.56 59.65 -10.11
CA LEU A 785 7.43 60.56 -10.87
C LEU A 785 6.79 61.94 -11.15
N LYS A 786 5.48 61.99 -11.43
CA LYS A 786 4.73 63.22 -11.73
C LYS A 786 4.87 64.30 -10.66
N THR A 787 4.96 63.91 -9.39
CA THR A 787 5.04 64.84 -8.27
C THR A 787 6.38 65.57 -8.17
N ILE A 788 7.42 65.11 -8.88
CA ILE A 788 8.81 65.56 -8.75
C ILE A 788 9.39 66.08 -10.08
N THR A 789 8.93 65.57 -11.22
CA THR A 789 9.38 66.02 -12.55
C THR A 789 8.80 67.39 -12.94
N LYS A 790 9.61 68.25 -13.57
CA LYS A 790 9.13 69.50 -14.16
C LYS A 790 8.57 69.20 -15.55
N GLU A 791 7.27 69.36 -15.75
CA GLU A 791 6.68 69.29 -17.09
C GLU A 791 6.98 70.59 -17.84
N ASP A 792 7.78 70.52 -18.91
CA ASP A 792 7.83 71.58 -19.91
C ASP A 792 6.64 71.38 -20.88
N GLU A 793 5.62 72.23 -20.78
CA GLU A 793 4.43 72.25 -21.66
C GLU A 793 4.73 72.65 -23.13
N THR A 794 5.99 72.64 -23.58
CA THR A 794 6.39 73.17 -24.91
C THR A 794 7.24 72.23 -25.78
N ALA A 795 7.25 70.93 -25.53
CA ALA A 795 7.79 69.96 -26.49
C ALA A 795 6.66 69.27 -27.27
N ALA A 796 6.43 69.79 -28.47
CA ALA A 796 5.49 69.30 -29.46
C ALA A 796 5.69 67.82 -29.84
N ALA A 797 4.59 67.20 -30.28
CA ALA A 797 4.47 65.83 -30.76
C ALA A 797 5.64 65.30 -31.62
N PRO A 798 6.08 64.05 -31.41
CA PRO A 798 6.67 63.28 -32.48
C PRO A 798 5.57 62.50 -33.22
N SER A 799 5.64 62.61 -34.55
CA SER A 799 4.90 61.83 -35.54
C SER A 799 4.68 60.36 -35.16
N GLN A 800 3.44 59.88 -35.37
CA GLN A 800 3.10 58.46 -35.43
C GLN A 800 3.97 57.76 -36.49
N ALA A 801 5.02 57.09 -36.04
CA ALA A 801 5.55 55.91 -36.71
C ALA A 801 5.32 54.75 -35.73
N GLU A 802 4.58 53.73 -36.15
CA GLU A 802 4.40 52.46 -35.42
C GLU A 802 5.73 51.69 -35.40
N GLU A 803 6.73 52.19 -34.66
CA GLU A 803 7.92 51.43 -34.31
C GLU A 803 7.70 50.73 -32.97
N LYS A 804 7.67 49.40 -33.02
CA LYS A 804 7.57 48.51 -31.86
C LYS A 804 8.61 48.93 -30.81
N TYR A 805 8.17 49.40 -29.64
CA TYR A 805 9.07 49.88 -28.59
C TYR A 805 10.09 48.78 -28.21
N ARG A 806 11.38 49.07 -28.41
CA ARG A 806 12.46 48.13 -28.11
C ARG A 806 12.86 48.25 -26.65
N VAL A 807 12.55 47.22 -25.87
CA VAL A 807 12.95 47.10 -24.46
C VAL A 807 14.47 47.10 -24.37
N VAL A 808 15.02 48.02 -23.58
CA VAL A 808 16.44 48.08 -23.24
C VAL A 808 16.71 47.17 -22.05
N ALA A 809 17.63 46.21 -22.18
CA ALA A 809 17.99 45.28 -21.12
C ALA A 809 19.51 45.24 -20.92
N PRO A 810 19.98 45.12 -19.66
CA PRO A 810 21.39 44.93 -19.35
C PRO A 810 21.88 43.56 -19.85
N GLU A 811 23.20 43.40 -19.98
CA GLU A 811 23.79 42.09 -20.25
C GLU A 811 23.49 41.11 -19.10
N ALA A 812 23.12 39.87 -19.41
CA ALA A 812 22.89 38.81 -18.44
C ALA A 812 23.80 37.60 -18.71
N MET A 813 24.07 36.80 -17.69
CA MET A 813 24.80 35.55 -17.86
C MET A 813 23.88 34.46 -18.42
N HIS A 814 24.26 33.88 -19.56
CA HIS A 814 23.56 32.76 -20.20
C HIS A 814 24.53 31.60 -20.46
N GLU A 815 25.00 30.95 -19.38
CA GLU A 815 25.82 29.74 -19.48
C GLU A 815 25.22 28.60 -18.65
N SER A 816 24.93 27.48 -19.31
CA SER A 816 24.63 26.20 -18.67
C SER A 816 25.82 25.25 -18.87
N PHE A 817 26.24 24.57 -17.81
CA PHE A 817 27.37 23.63 -17.87
C PHE A 817 26.98 22.33 -18.61
N MET A 818 25.79 21.83 -18.31
CA MET A 818 25.07 20.82 -19.09
C MET A 818 23.73 21.44 -19.47
N SER A 819 23.27 21.23 -20.70
CA SER A 819 21.88 21.56 -21.02
C SER A 819 21.00 20.66 -20.15
N ASP A 820 20.24 21.20 -19.21
CA ASP A 820 19.29 20.42 -18.39
C ASP A 820 18.28 19.64 -19.26
N SER A 821 18.18 19.97 -20.55
CA SER A 821 17.40 19.24 -21.56
C SER A 821 18.11 18.02 -22.20
N GLU A 822 19.36 17.72 -21.80
CA GLU A 822 20.13 16.54 -22.23
C GLU A 822 20.48 15.58 -21.07
N GLU A 823 20.18 15.96 -19.81
CA GLU A 823 20.33 15.09 -18.65
C GLU A 823 19.28 13.98 -18.61
N GLU A 824 18.11 14.23 -19.20
CA GLU A 824 17.17 13.18 -19.62
C GLU A 824 17.28 13.02 -21.14
N GLY A 825 17.59 11.80 -21.59
CA GLY A 825 17.34 11.47 -22.98
C GLY A 825 15.87 11.76 -23.28
N GLY A 826 15.57 12.16 -24.51
CA GLY A 826 14.20 12.14 -25.00
C GLY A 826 13.60 10.74 -24.82
N GLU A 827 12.96 10.52 -23.69
CA GLU A 827 11.91 9.57 -23.43
C GLU A 827 10.74 10.39 -22.89
N ASP A 828 9.79 10.64 -23.79
CA ASP A 828 8.37 10.84 -23.52
C ASP A 828 7.98 11.56 -22.23
N ASN A 829 7.61 12.84 -22.41
CA ASN A 829 6.63 13.53 -21.59
C ASN A 829 5.27 12.79 -21.67
N MET A 830 5.10 11.64 -20.99
CA MET A 830 3.81 10.99 -20.67
C MET A 830 4.04 9.81 -19.68
N LEU A 831 3.54 9.94 -18.44
CA LEU A 831 3.03 8.85 -17.60
C LEU A 831 3.90 7.57 -17.46
N SER A 832 4.80 7.53 -16.46
CA SER A 832 5.06 6.39 -15.55
C SER A 832 6.48 6.45 -15.00
N ASP A 833 6.69 7.30 -14.00
CA ASP A 833 7.94 7.33 -13.24
C ASP A 833 7.93 6.23 -12.16
N GLN A 834 7.83 4.98 -12.62
CA GLN A 834 8.40 3.85 -11.89
C GLN A 834 9.68 3.52 -12.66
N PRO A 835 10.86 3.49 -12.03
CA PRO A 835 12.03 2.93 -12.69
C PRO A 835 11.61 1.55 -13.18
N TYR A 836 11.70 1.27 -14.48
CA TYR A 836 11.23 0.02 -15.07
C TYR A 836 11.83 -1.15 -14.29
N ARG A 837 11.04 -1.65 -13.35
CA ARG A 837 11.41 -2.71 -12.44
C ARG A 837 11.38 -3.94 -13.32
N TYR A 838 12.55 -4.37 -13.77
CA TYR A 838 12.71 -5.75 -14.22
C TYR A 838 12.03 -6.61 -13.18
N LEU A 839 11.11 -7.50 -13.59
CA LEU A 839 10.40 -8.33 -12.61
C LEU A 839 11.44 -8.94 -11.69
N THR A 840 11.39 -8.53 -10.43
CA THR A 840 12.29 -9.06 -9.42
C THR A 840 11.94 -10.53 -9.25
N VAL A 841 12.91 -11.33 -8.79
CA VAL A 841 12.68 -12.74 -8.47
C VAL A 841 11.46 -12.88 -7.53
N ASP A 842 11.24 -11.90 -6.66
CA ASP A 842 10.11 -11.85 -5.73
C ASP A 842 8.77 -11.46 -6.39
N GLU A 843 8.75 -10.58 -7.39
CA GLU A 843 7.53 -10.21 -8.12
C GLU A 843 7.03 -11.32 -9.06
N MET A 844 7.91 -12.15 -9.63
CA MET A 844 7.50 -13.35 -10.38
C MET A 844 7.14 -14.54 -9.47
N LYS A 845 7.75 -14.63 -8.28
CA LYS A 845 7.31 -15.57 -7.24
C LYS A 845 5.96 -15.16 -6.64
N SER A 846 5.67 -13.86 -6.51
CA SER A 846 4.41 -13.33 -5.98
C SER A 846 3.27 -13.30 -6.99
N LEU A 847 3.54 -13.41 -8.30
CA LEU A 847 2.53 -13.69 -9.32
C LEU A 847 2.03 -15.14 -9.20
N GLY A 848 1.15 -15.35 -8.23
CA GLY A 848 0.34 -16.56 -8.06
C GLY A 848 0.67 -17.36 -6.81
N ASP A 849 0.31 -16.79 -5.65
CA ASP A 849 -0.23 -17.58 -4.53
C ASP A 849 -1.28 -16.78 -3.73
N ASP A 850 -2.35 -16.34 -4.41
CA ASP A 850 -3.61 -15.94 -3.73
C ASP A 850 -4.57 -17.12 -3.57
N SER A 851 -4.12 -18.32 -3.90
CA SER A 851 -4.81 -19.55 -3.55
C SER A 851 -4.44 -19.98 -2.14
N LEU A 852 -4.86 -19.18 -1.14
CA LEU A 852 -4.98 -19.68 0.22
C LEU A 852 -5.74 -21.02 0.16
N PRO A 853 -5.27 -22.08 0.83
CA PRO A 853 -6.13 -23.22 1.12
C PRO A 853 -7.27 -22.65 1.97
N ILE A 854 -8.47 -22.52 1.38
CA ILE A 854 -9.68 -22.25 2.16
C ILE A 854 -9.99 -23.56 2.89
N ASP A 855 -9.36 -23.72 4.06
CA ASP A 855 -9.77 -24.70 5.04
C ASP A 855 -11.00 -24.16 5.77
N VAL A 856 -12.18 -24.56 5.31
CA VAL A 856 -13.47 -24.26 5.94
C VAL A 856 -13.70 -25.04 7.24
N THR A 857 -12.67 -25.69 7.78
CA THR A 857 -12.71 -26.55 8.96
C THR A 857 -11.50 -26.42 9.90
N ARG A 858 -10.71 -25.33 9.88
CA ARG A 858 -9.71 -25.14 10.96
C ARG A 858 -10.40 -25.09 12.31
N ASP A 859 -10.22 -26.15 13.09
CA ASP A 859 -10.33 -26.10 14.54
C ASP A 859 -9.24 -25.13 15.04
N GLU A 860 -9.66 -24.14 15.83
CA GLU A 860 -8.75 -23.37 16.66
C GLU A 860 -8.13 -24.29 17.73
N ARG A 861 -6.96 -24.84 17.43
CA ARG A 861 -5.94 -25.06 18.47
C ARG A 861 -4.72 -24.23 18.14
N MET A 862 -4.27 -23.51 19.17
CA MET A 862 -3.17 -22.55 19.23
C MET A 862 -1.97 -22.92 18.35
N ASP A 863 -1.43 -21.92 17.64
CA ASP A 863 0.00 -21.74 17.53
C ASP A 863 0.29 -20.25 17.24
N SER A 864 0.58 -19.51 18.30
CA SER A 864 1.45 -18.34 18.20
C SER A 864 2.89 -18.83 18.27
N ASN A 865 3.54 -18.99 17.10
CA ASN A 865 4.87 -18.44 16.80
C ASN A 865 5.45 -19.02 15.48
N ARG A 866 5.62 -18.14 14.48
CA ARG A 866 6.78 -18.16 13.56
C ARG A 866 7.99 -17.66 14.39
N MET A 867 9.25 -18.05 14.21
CA MET A 867 10.01 -18.81 13.21
C MET A 867 11.42 -19.00 13.81
N THR A 868 12.11 -20.12 13.55
CA THR A 868 13.55 -20.15 13.21
C THR A 868 13.94 -21.56 12.76
N GLN A 869 14.52 -21.66 11.58
CA GLN A 869 15.36 -22.79 11.19
C GLN A 869 16.77 -22.55 11.73
N SER A 870 17.32 -23.55 12.42
CA SER A 870 18.74 -23.91 12.36
C SER A 870 18.85 -25.42 12.61
N ALA A 871 19.86 -26.05 12.02
CA ALA A 871 19.99 -27.47 11.73
C ALA A 871 20.37 -28.38 12.93
N GLU A 872 20.28 -29.70 12.68
CA GLU A 872 21.10 -30.83 13.20
C GLU A 872 20.48 -31.96 14.10
N TYR A 873 20.62 -33.20 13.58
CA TYR A 873 20.75 -34.56 14.15
C TYR A 873 19.69 -35.28 15.06
N ALA A 874 19.20 -36.42 14.51
CA ALA A 874 19.09 -37.79 15.06
C ALA A 874 18.22 -38.21 16.30
N SER A 875 17.27 -39.12 16.00
CA SER A 875 16.86 -40.34 16.75
C SER A 875 15.88 -40.31 17.95
N GLY A 876 14.98 -41.32 17.99
CA GLY A 876 14.50 -41.98 19.21
C GLY A 876 13.16 -41.51 19.81
N VAL A 877 12.33 -42.46 20.26
CA VAL A 877 10.94 -42.31 20.76
C VAL A 877 10.89 -42.23 22.33
N PRO A 878 9.72 -42.13 23.02
CA PRO A 878 9.32 -41.13 24.05
C PRO A 878 9.48 -41.67 25.53
N PRO A 879 9.12 -41.02 26.69
CA PRO A 879 7.76 -40.53 27.09
C PRO A 879 7.61 -39.46 28.25
N THR A 880 6.35 -39.05 28.52
CA THR A 880 5.65 -38.66 29.80
C THR A 880 6.13 -37.57 30.81
N ILE A 881 5.21 -36.61 31.05
CA ILE A 881 4.63 -36.03 32.32
C ILE A 881 5.56 -35.68 33.51
N GLY A 882 5.58 -34.41 33.94
CA GLY A 882 6.03 -34.00 35.30
C GLY A 882 6.22 -32.49 35.54
N GLU A 883 5.32 -31.92 36.35
CA GLU A 883 5.44 -30.88 37.40
C GLU A 883 6.26 -29.58 37.28
N GLU A 884 5.63 -28.51 37.80
CA GLU A 884 6.11 -27.15 38.03
C GLU A 884 7.19 -27.06 39.13
N VAL A 885 8.16 -26.14 38.99
CA VAL A 885 8.84 -25.46 40.12
C VAL A 885 9.09 -23.98 39.79
N ILE A 886 8.76 -23.14 40.77
CA ILE A 886 8.72 -21.68 40.79
C ILE A 886 10.09 -21.06 41.15
N SER A 887 10.27 -19.78 40.80
CA SER A 887 10.89 -18.67 41.58
C SER A 887 12.11 -17.93 40.96
N PRO A 888 12.42 -16.66 41.36
CA PRO A 888 12.18 -15.48 40.52
C PRO A 888 13.38 -14.50 40.39
N HIS A 889 13.34 -13.54 39.45
CA HIS A 889 13.55 -12.10 39.71
C HIS A 889 13.73 -11.22 38.47
N LYS A 890 13.04 -10.07 38.53
CA LYS A 890 13.42 -8.70 38.14
C LYS A 890 13.16 -8.15 36.72
N THR A 891 12.08 -7.37 36.65
CA THR A 891 12.01 -5.91 36.31
C THR A 891 11.21 -5.59 35.04
N GLN A 892 10.09 -4.87 35.20
CA GLN A 892 9.67 -3.82 34.24
C GLN A 892 8.62 -2.89 34.87
N VAL A 893 8.82 -1.58 34.63
CA VAL A 893 7.95 -0.47 35.04
C VAL A 893 7.06 -0.06 33.85
N TYR A 894 5.81 0.25 34.17
CA TYR A 894 4.67 0.56 33.31
C TYR A 894 4.71 1.91 32.58
N GLY A 895 3.95 1.99 31.49
CA GLY A 895 3.46 3.25 30.90
C GLY A 895 2.27 3.02 29.95
N SER A 896 1.06 3.04 30.50
CA SER A 896 -0.24 2.82 29.85
C SER A 896 -0.81 4.09 29.19
N SER A 897 -1.61 3.96 28.13
CA SER A 897 -2.56 5.00 27.70
C SER A 897 -3.93 4.40 27.34
N PRO A 898 -5.05 4.86 27.95
CA PRO A 898 -6.38 4.33 27.68
C PRO A 898 -7.20 5.17 26.67
N LYS A 899 -8.18 4.49 26.09
CA LYS A 899 -9.30 4.98 25.26
C LYS A 899 -10.29 5.79 26.11
N ALA A 900 -10.98 6.79 25.52
CA ALA A 900 -12.46 6.88 25.44
C ALA A 900 -12.97 8.29 25.05
N THR A 901 -13.93 8.30 24.11
CA THR A 901 -15.18 9.09 23.98
C THR A 901 -15.24 10.55 24.42
N VAL A 902 -15.79 11.42 23.55
CA VAL A 902 -16.37 12.71 23.95
C VAL A 902 -17.71 12.92 23.24
N ASP A 903 -18.78 12.94 24.03
CA ASP A 903 -20.10 13.54 23.76
C ASP A 903 -20.07 15.05 24.09
N GLY A 904 -21.00 15.81 23.51
CA GLY A 904 -20.96 17.27 23.44
C GLY A 904 -21.47 18.09 24.65
N VAL A 905 -21.11 19.38 24.58
CA VAL A 905 -21.80 20.63 24.98
C VAL A 905 -22.37 20.77 26.40
N TYR A 906 -21.89 21.77 27.17
CA TYR A 906 -22.67 22.94 27.66
C TYR A 906 -21.80 23.91 28.49
N ILE A 907 -22.15 25.20 28.40
CA ILE A 907 -21.53 26.39 28.99
C ILE A 907 -22.12 26.69 30.39
N ALA A 908 -21.32 27.22 31.32
CA ALA A 908 -21.82 28.10 32.39
C ALA A 908 -20.75 29.08 32.91
N ASN A 909 -21.18 30.35 33.05
CA ASN A 909 -20.46 31.54 33.51
C ASN A 909 -20.19 31.57 35.02
N GLY A 910 -19.23 32.40 35.47
CA GLY A 910 -19.21 32.91 36.84
C GLY A 910 -17.90 33.53 37.35
N SER A 911 -17.66 34.81 37.00
CA SER A 911 -17.02 35.91 37.78
C SER A 911 -15.92 35.62 38.83
N GLY A 912 -14.74 36.24 38.64
CA GLY A 912 -13.77 36.52 39.70
C GLY A 912 -12.44 37.12 39.19
N HIS A 913 -12.26 38.42 39.45
CA HIS A 913 -11.09 39.31 39.38
C HIS A 913 -9.67 38.83 38.99
N ASP A 914 -9.07 39.64 38.10
CA ASP A 914 -7.68 40.16 38.03
C ASP A 914 -6.47 39.20 38.08
N GLU A 915 -5.95 38.86 36.89
CA GLU A 915 -4.55 39.05 36.40
C GLU A 915 -4.34 38.23 35.12
N PRO A 916 -3.70 38.75 34.04
CA PRO A 916 -3.33 37.92 32.89
C PRO A 916 -1.92 37.33 33.10
N PRO A 917 -1.74 36.03 33.38
CA PRO A 917 -0.42 35.44 33.37
C PRO A 917 0.03 35.20 31.92
N HIS A 918 1.24 35.66 31.64
CA HIS A 918 1.93 35.63 30.36
C HIS A 918 1.70 34.40 29.48
N VAL A 919 1.40 34.70 28.21
CA VAL A 919 1.42 33.78 27.07
C VAL A 919 2.85 33.27 26.83
N GLY A 920 3.16 32.13 27.44
CA GLY A 920 4.43 31.42 27.30
C GLY A 920 4.29 30.08 26.56
N ARG A 921 3.59 30.05 25.42
CA ARG A 921 3.76 28.97 24.42
C ARG A 921 3.41 29.51 23.04
N LYS A 922 4.42 29.60 22.15
CA LYS A 922 4.25 29.78 20.71
C LYS A 922 3.28 28.70 20.20
N LEU A 923 2.03 29.07 19.92
CA LEU A 923 1.14 28.26 19.09
C LEU A 923 1.73 28.23 17.68
N SER A 924 2.28 27.08 17.30
CA SER A 924 2.82 26.82 15.96
C SER A 924 1.67 26.60 14.97
N TRP A 925 1.19 27.67 14.32
CA TRP A 925 0.17 27.64 13.25
C TRP A 925 0.71 27.11 11.91
N LYS A 926 1.45 26.00 11.90
CA LYS A 926 2.27 25.59 10.74
C LYS A 926 1.54 24.82 9.61
N SER A 927 0.21 24.64 9.60
CA SER A 927 -0.39 23.65 8.66
C SER A 927 -1.70 23.96 7.93
N PHE A 928 -2.29 25.16 7.99
CA PHE A 928 -3.52 25.47 7.25
C PHE A 928 -3.27 26.33 6.00
N LEU A 929 -4.03 26.04 4.94
CA LEU A 929 -4.04 26.82 3.70
C LEU A 929 -4.95 28.05 3.84
N VAL A 930 -6.17 27.82 4.34
CA VAL A 930 -7.17 28.84 4.68
C VAL A 930 -7.64 28.57 6.11
N SER A 931 -7.69 29.60 6.96
CA SER A 931 -8.20 29.48 8.34
C SER A 931 -8.77 30.82 8.82
N PHE A 932 -10.09 30.91 8.98
CA PHE A 932 -10.76 32.13 9.48
C PHE A 932 -12.06 31.81 10.21
N LEU A 933 -12.52 32.77 11.00
CA LEU A 933 -13.82 32.72 11.66
C LEU A 933 -14.86 33.36 10.74
N VAL A 934 -15.99 32.68 10.52
CA VAL A 934 -17.11 33.18 9.73
C VAL A 934 -18.33 33.32 10.62
N ASP A 935 -18.99 34.47 10.57
CA ASP A 935 -20.24 34.73 11.28
C ASP A 935 -21.37 35.07 10.29
N ALA A 936 -22.52 35.52 10.80
CA ALA A 936 -23.69 35.87 10.00
C ALA A 936 -23.44 36.99 8.95
N ARG A 937 -22.31 37.69 8.97
CA ARG A 937 -21.91 38.67 7.93
C ARG A 937 -21.23 38.01 6.73
N GLY A 938 -20.91 36.72 6.82
CA GLY A 938 -20.16 36.00 5.78
C GLY A 938 -18.66 36.27 5.86
N GLY A 939 -17.91 35.78 4.89
CA GLY A 939 -16.48 36.02 4.78
C GLY A 939 -15.87 35.32 3.58
N ALA A 940 -14.89 35.98 2.95
CA ALA A 940 -14.08 35.41 1.89
C ALA A 940 -12.61 35.44 2.29
N MET A 941 -11.89 34.32 2.17
CA MET A 941 -10.45 34.29 2.36
C MET A 941 -9.73 33.53 1.25
N ARG A 942 -8.59 34.07 0.86
CA ARG A 942 -7.61 33.45 -0.03
C ARG A 942 -6.50 32.79 0.81
N GLY A 943 -5.99 31.66 0.36
CA GLY A 943 -4.97 30.92 1.08
C GLY A 943 -3.65 31.69 1.23
N CYS A 944 -3.02 31.60 2.41
CA CYS A 944 -1.87 32.44 2.78
C CYS A 944 -0.54 32.08 2.09
N ARG A 945 -0.46 30.93 1.44
CA ARG A 945 0.70 30.49 0.63
C ARG A 945 0.26 30.58 -0.82
N HIS A 946 1.08 31.15 -1.71
CA HIS A 946 0.92 31.38 -3.18
C HIS A 946 0.26 30.25 -4.02
N SER A 947 -0.89 29.75 -3.58
CA SER A 947 -1.50 28.48 -3.98
C SER A 947 -2.91 28.66 -4.52
N GLY A 948 -3.38 29.92 -4.59
CA GLY A 948 -4.59 30.33 -5.31
C GLY A 948 -5.94 29.85 -4.75
N VAL A 949 -6.00 29.02 -3.71
CA VAL A 949 -7.30 28.54 -3.18
C VAL A 949 -8.04 29.68 -2.48
N ARG A 950 -9.31 29.85 -2.80
CA ARG A 950 -10.21 30.82 -2.16
C ARG A 950 -11.50 30.14 -1.71
N MET A 951 -12.02 30.57 -0.58
CA MET A 951 -13.31 30.13 -0.07
C MET A 951 -14.16 31.36 0.22
N ILE A 952 -15.34 31.42 -0.40
CA ILE A 952 -16.28 32.53 -0.33
C ILE A 952 -17.55 32.03 0.34
N ILE A 953 -17.87 32.59 1.49
CA ILE A 953 -19.07 32.28 2.27
C ILE A 953 -19.94 33.55 2.31
N PRO A 954 -21.07 33.60 1.60
CA PRO A 954 -21.96 34.76 1.57
C PRO A 954 -22.51 35.11 2.95
N SER A 955 -22.94 36.37 3.11
CA SER A 955 -23.62 36.79 4.34
C SER A 955 -24.84 35.91 4.64
N ARG A 956 -25.10 35.68 5.94
CA ARG A 956 -26.20 34.84 6.47
C ARG A 956 -26.12 33.35 6.12
N SER A 957 -24.98 32.86 5.62
CA SER A 957 -24.79 31.44 5.29
C SER A 957 -24.44 30.53 6.48
N THR A 958 -24.19 31.09 7.68
CA THR A 958 -23.88 30.34 8.90
C THR A 958 -24.85 30.70 10.02
N CYS A 959 -25.36 29.71 10.78
CA CYS A 959 -26.24 29.94 11.94
C CYS A 959 -25.50 30.48 13.18
N GLN A 960 -24.19 30.23 13.27
CA GLN A 960 -23.35 30.63 14.40
C GLN A 960 -21.90 30.88 13.94
N PRO A 961 -21.11 31.67 14.69
CA PRO A 961 -19.69 31.87 14.40
C PRO A 961 -18.95 30.52 14.30
N THR A 962 -18.45 30.20 13.11
CA THR A 962 -17.84 28.91 12.79
C THR A 962 -16.42 29.13 12.30
N ARG A 963 -15.44 28.44 12.91
CA ARG A 963 -14.04 28.48 12.44
C ARG A 963 -13.85 27.49 11.31
N VAL A 964 -13.64 28.04 10.12
CA VAL A 964 -13.43 27.28 8.88
C VAL A 964 -11.95 27.07 8.64
N THR A 965 -11.55 25.85 8.34
CA THR A 965 -10.17 25.47 8.01
C THR A 965 -10.12 24.62 6.73
N CYS A 966 -9.09 24.84 5.92
CA CYS A 966 -8.81 24.06 4.72
C CYS A 966 -7.29 23.83 4.61
N ARG A 967 -6.86 22.61 4.25
CA ARG A 967 -5.44 22.28 4.02
C ARG A 967 -5.24 21.28 2.88
N TYR A 968 -4.08 21.34 2.23
CA TYR A 968 -3.68 20.31 1.26
C TYR A 968 -3.27 19.01 1.96
N VAL A 969 -3.74 17.89 1.45
CA VAL A 969 -3.37 16.56 1.95
C VAL A 969 -2.29 15.96 1.06
N LYS A 970 -1.21 15.47 1.68
CA LYS A 970 -0.21 14.67 0.96
C LYS A 970 -0.82 13.30 0.62
N PRO A 971 -0.63 12.74 -0.59
CA PRO A 971 -1.20 11.45 -0.98
C PRO A 971 -0.94 10.30 0.01
N GLN A 972 0.21 10.33 0.69
CA GLN A 972 0.62 9.34 1.70
C GLN A 972 -0.19 9.40 3.02
N ARG A 973 -0.99 10.46 3.23
CA ARG A 973 -1.77 10.68 4.46
C ARG A 973 -3.26 10.35 4.32
N THR A 974 -3.72 10.00 3.12
CA THR A 974 -5.08 9.47 2.91
C THR A 974 -5.01 7.94 2.91
N MET A 975 -5.62 7.28 3.90
CA MET A 975 -5.66 5.80 3.96
C MET A 975 -6.38 5.21 2.73
N HIS A 976 -7.37 5.92 2.20
CA HIS A 976 -8.12 5.55 1.00
C HIS A 976 -8.16 6.73 0.01
N PRO A 977 -7.19 6.84 -0.93
CA PRO A 977 -7.20 7.89 -1.94
C PRO A 977 -8.38 7.72 -2.92
N PRO A 978 -8.78 8.77 -3.66
CA PRO A 978 -9.83 8.67 -4.67
C PRO A 978 -9.48 7.60 -5.71
N GLN A 979 -10.46 6.75 -6.06
CA GLN A 979 -10.29 5.69 -7.05
C GLN A 979 -10.21 6.29 -8.46
N LEU A 980 -8.99 6.54 -8.92
CA LEU A 980 -8.72 7.03 -10.28
C LEU A 980 -8.50 5.86 -11.23
N MET A 981 -8.97 5.98 -12.48
CA MET A 981 -8.64 4.97 -13.50
C MET A 981 -7.21 5.14 -13.99
N GLU A 982 -6.48 4.03 -13.97
CA GLU A 982 -5.04 3.95 -14.29
C GLU A 982 -4.78 4.49 -15.72
N GLY A 983 -3.96 5.54 -15.82
CA GLY A 983 -3.58 6.18 -17.09
C GLY A 983 -4.56 7.21 -17.67
N GLU A 984 -5.81 7.30 -17.19
CA GLU A 984 -6.84 8.16 -17.79
C GLU A 984 -7.23 9.36 -16.91
N ALA A 985 -7.11 9.27 -15.58
CA ALA A 985 -7.48 10.32 -14.63
C ALA A 985 -6.31 10.74 -13.73
N LEU A 986 -6.20 12.05 -13.44
CA LEU A 986 -5.16 12.63 -12.60
C LEU A 986 -5.79 13.54 -11.54
N ALA A 987 -5.50 13.29 -10.25
CA ALA A 987 -5.87 14.21 -9.18
C ALA A 987 -4.89 15.39 -9.13
N SER A 988 -5.41 16.60 -9.34
CA SER A 988 -4.63 17.84 -9.29
C SER A 988 -4.38 18.27 -7.84
N ARG A 989 -5.40 18.23 -6.98
CA ARG A 989 -5.33 18.64 -5.57
C ARG A 989 -6.32 17.86 -4.71
N VAL A 990 -5.91 17.51 -3.48
CA VAL A 990 -6.79 16.96 -2.43
C VAL A 990 -6.80 17.92 -1.24
N LEU A 991 -8.01 18.35 -0.86
CA LEU A 991 -8.29 19.30 0.20
C LEU A 991 -8.98 18.60 1.36
N GLU A 992 -8.52 18.87 2.57
CA GLU A 992 -9.19 18.50 3.81
C GLU A 992 -9.85 19.72 4.42
N LEU A 993 -11.13 19.59 4.78
CA LEU A 993 -11.96 20.68 5.30
C LEU A 993 -12.36 20.41 6.76
N GLY A 994 -12.42 21.48 7.55
CA GLY A 994 -12.90 21.45 8.92
C GLY A 994 -13.78 22.66 9.23
N PRO A 995 -14.85 22.50 10.02
CA PRO A 995 -15.27 21.26 10.71
C PRO A 995 -16.06 20.32 9.78
N CYS A 996 -15.73 19.02 9.77
CA CYS A 996 -16.41 18.03 8.93
C CYS A 996 -17.90 17.92 9.31
N SER A 997 -18.77 17.68 8.33
CA SER A 997 -20.24 17.61 8.47
C SER A 997 -20.92 18.92 8.89
N THR A 998 -20.23 20.06 8.84
CA THR A 998 -20.86 21.37 9.03
C THR A 998 -21.78 21.66 7.86
N LYS A 999 -23.05 21.99 8.13
CA LYS A 999 -24.02 22.45 7.13
C LYS A 999 -24.14 23.97 7.14
N PHE A 1000 -24.15 24.57 5.97
CA PHE A 1000 -24.36 25.99 5.75
C PHE A 1000 -25.82 26.25 5.36
N ILE A 1001 -26.35 27.39 5.78
CA ILE A 1001 -27.70 27.86 5.43
C ILE A 1001 -27.72 28.31 3.96
N GLY A 1002 -26.62 28.90 3.49
CA GLY A 1002 -26.44 29.39 2.13
C GLY A 1002 -25.29 28.69 1.40
N PRO A 1003 -25.16 28.88 0.07
CA PRO A 1003 -24.14 28.24 -0.75
C PRO A 1003 -22.74 28.76 -0.43
N VAL A 1004 -21.75 27.86 -0.33
CA VAL A 1004 -20.33 28.19 -0.19
C VAL A 1004 -19.63 27.96 -1.52
N VAL A 1005 -18.90 28.95 -2.03
CA VAL A 1005 -18.13 28.83 -3.28
C VAL A 1005 -16.66 28.56 -2.96
N MET A 1006 -16.14 27.49 -3.58
CA MET A 1006 -14.75 27.07 -3.51
C MET A 1006 -14.05 27.36 -4.84
N GLU A 1007 -12.95 28.10 -4.80
CA GLU A 1007 -12.05 28.29 -5.94
C GLU A 1007 -10.77 27.51 -5.70
N VAL A 1008 -10.42 26.60 -6.59
CA VAL A 1008 -9.25 25.73 -6.44
C VAL A 1008 -8.46 25.70 -7.76
N PRO A 1009 -7.17 26.09 -7.75
CA PRO A 1009 -6.36 26.02 -8.95
C PRO A 1009 -6.02 24.57 -9.32
N HIS A 1010 -5.94 24.32 -10.62
CA HIS A 1010 -5.58 23.03 -11.19
C HIS A 1010 -4.43 23.14 -12.19
N PHE A 1011 -3.65 22.08 -12.28
CA PHE A 1011 -2.53 21.96 -13.23
C PHE A 1011 -2.91 21.17 -14.48
N ALA A 1012 -4.18 20.78 -14.59
CA ALA A 1012 -4.67 20.03 -15.73
C ALA A 1012 -4.64 20.88 -17.01
N SER A 1013 -3.93 20.40 -18.03
CA SER A 1013 -4.06 20.90 -19.40
C SER A 1013 -5.28 20.26 -20.04
N LEU A 1014 -6.33 21.05 -20.28
CA LEU A 1014 -7.60 20.54 -20.79
C LEU A 1014 -7.59 20.20 -22.30
N ARG A 1015 -6.45 20.40 -23.00
CA ARG A 1015 -6.22 20.08 -24.43
C ARG A 1015 -7.52 20.17 -25.27
N GLY A 1016 -8.10 21.38 -25.39
CA GLY A 1016 -9.37 21.58 -26.08
C GLY A 1016 -10.59 21.06 -25.29
N LYS A 1017 -11.47 20.26 -25.91
CA LYS A 1017 -12.64 19.63 -25.27
C LYS A 1017 -12.38 18.19 -24.80
N GLU A 1018 -11.16 17.67 -24.92
CA GLU A 1018 -10.81 16.25 -24.71
C GLU A 1018 -10.84 15.82 -23.23
N ARG A 1019 -10.52 16.73 -22.30
CA ARG A 1019 -10.50 16.45 -20.86
C ARG A 1019 -11.44 17.39 -20.13
N GLU A 1020 -12.00 16.89 -19.04
CA GLU A 1020 -12.84 17.66 -18.12
C GLU A 1020 -12.27 17.61 -16.70
N ILE A 1021 -12.72 18.56 -15.88
CA ILE A 1021 -12.43 18.60 -14.44
C ILE A 1021 -13.68 18.18 -13.71
N ILE A 1022 -13.51 17.25 -12.77
CA ILE A 1022 -14.56 16.82 -11.86
C ILE A 1022 -14.10 17.01 -10.41
N ILE A 1023 -15.08 17.17 -9.53
CA ILE A 1023 -14.87 17.25 -8.09
C ILE A 1023 -15.35 15.95 -7.48
N LEU A 1024 -14.48 15.26 -6.75
CA LEU A 1024 -14.86 14.13 -5.92
C LEU A 1024 -14.96 14.58 -4.46
N ARG A 1025 -16.00 14.14 -3.75
CA ARG A 1025 -16.11 14.31 -2.29
C ARG A 1025 -16.03 12.97 -1.57
N SER A 1026 -15.49 13.02 -0.37
CA SER A 1026 -15.47 11.90 0.58
C SER A 1026 -15.89 12.41 1.96
N ASP A 1027 -17.04 11.96 2.44
CA ASP A 1027 -17.60 12.43 3.71
C ASP A 1027 -16.94 11.74 4.93
N ASN A 1028 -16.46 10.50 4.78
CA ASN A 1028 -15.92 9.66 5.85
C ASN A 1028 -14.44 9.29 5.70
N GLY A 1029 -13.79 9.71 4.62
CA GLY A 1029 -12.38 9.40 4.33
C GLY A 1029 -12.12 8.02 3.72
N GLU A 1030 -13.17 7.22 3.52
CA GLU A 1030 -13.07 5.84 3.00
C GLU A 1030 -13.67 5.70 1.60
N THR A 1031 -14.76 6.41 1.31
CA THR A 1031 -15.51 6.30 0.05
C THR A 1031 -15.60 7.63 -0.69
N TRP A 1032 -15.47 7.57 -2.02
CA TRP A 1032 -15.47 8.75 -2.89
C TRP A 1032 -16.63 8.72 -3.87
N ARG A 1033 -17.26 9.88 -4.08
CA ARG A 1033 -18.33 10.07 -5.07
C ARG A 1033 -18.17 11.41 -5.78
N GLU A 1034 -18.71 11.51 -6.99
CA GLU A 1034 -18.72 12.76 -7.75
C GLU A 1034 -19.62 13.80 -7.04
N HIS A 1035 -19.12 15.01 -6.88
CA HIS A 1035 -19.81 16.13 -6.26
C HIS A 1035 -20.48 16.96 -7.35
N THR A 1036 -21.78 16.73 -7.53
CA THR A 1036 -22.61 17.42 -8.51
C THR A 1036 -23.72 18.19 -7.79
N ILE A 1037 -23.86 19.48 -8.10
CA ILE A 1037 -24.96 20.33 -7.62
C ILE A 1037 -25.66 20.91 -8.84
N ASP A 1038 -26.99 20.80 -8.87
CA ASP A 1038 -27.82 21.36 -9.95
C ASP A 1038 -27.72 22.90 -9.93
N ASN A 1039 -27.66 23.52 -11.11
CA ASN A 1039 -27.54 24.98 -11.31
C ASN A 1039 -26.29 25.63 -10.66
N SER A 1040 -25.19 24.88 -10.52
CA SER A 1040 -23.98 25.39 -9.86
C SER A 1040 -23.40 26.67 -10.49
N GLU A 1041 -23.49 26.84 -11.81
CA GLU A 1041 -22.95 28.04 -12.49
C GLU A 1041 -23.77 29.30 -12.19
N GLU A 1042 -25.10 29.20 -12.18
CA GLU A 1042 -26.01 30.30 -11.81
C GLU A 1042 -25.78 30.71 -10.34
N ILE A 1043 -25.67 29.73 -9.44
CA ILE A 1043 -25.41 29.99 -8.02
C ILE A 1043 -24.05 30.65 -7.80
N ILE A 1044 -23.00 30.22 -8.53
CA ILE A 1044 -21.69 30.86 -8.46
C ILE A 1044 -21.77 32.31 -8.92
N HIS A 1045 -22.48 32.57 -10.02
CA HIS A 1045 -22.68 33.91 -10.54
C HIS A 1045 -23.39 34.82 -9.53
N ASP A 1046 -24.51 34.36 -8.96
CA ASP A 1046 -25.27 35.09 -7.95
C ASP A 1046 -24.44 35.37 -6.70
N VAL A 1047 -23.68 34.39 -6.21
CA VAL A 1047 -22.81 34.56 -5.04
C VAL A 1047 -21.70 35.56 -5.30
N LEU A 1048 -21.08 35.52 -6.48
CA LEU A 1048 -20.01 36.47 -6.84
C LEU A 1048 -20.55 37.90 -6.95
N GLN A 1049 -21.72 38.09 -7.57
CA GLN A 1049 -22.40 39.40 -7.64
C GLN A 1049 -22.85 39.93 -6.28
N GLN A 1050 -23.21 39.05 -5.34
CA GLN A 1050 -23.58 39.46 -3.98
C GLN A 1050 -22.38 39.79 -3.08
N CYS A 1051 -21.21 39.19 -3.34
CA CYS A 1051 -20.05 39.30 -2.46
C CYS A 1051 -19.00 40.32 -2.94
N PHE A 1052 -18.99 40.68 -4.23
CA PHE A 1052 -17.95 41.52 -4.85
C PHE A 1052 -18.58 42.55 -5.79
N GLU A 1053 -17.95 43.72 -5.91
CA GLU A 1053 -18.34 44.75 -6.88
C GLU A 1053 -17.97 44.33 -8.33
N PRO A 1054 -18.65 44.85 -9.36
CA PRO A 1054 -18.43 44.44 -10.76
C PRO A 1054 -16.97 44.58 -11.23
N GLU A 1055 -16.25 45.60 -10.75
CA GLU A 1055 -14.84 45.85 -11.08
C GLU A 1055 -13.90 44.80 -10.43
N GLU A 1056 -14.24 44.33 -9.23
CA GLU A 1056 -13.49 43.26 -8.55
C GLU A 1056 -13.74 41.91 -9.23
N ILE A 1057 -14.96 41.65 -9.70
CA ILE A 1057 -15.29 40.42 -10.46
C ILE A 1057 -14.45 40.35 -11.74
N ALA A 1058 -14.33 41.45 -12.49
CA ALA A 1058 -13.50 41.52 -13.69
C ALA A 1058 -12.01 41.25 -13.38
N GLN A 1059 -11.47 41.82 -12.29
CA GLN A 1059 -10.10 41.52 -11.84
C GLN A 1059 -9.92 40.07 -11.40
N LEU A 1060 -10.95 39.45 -10.80
CA LEU A 1060 -10.93 38.04 -10.40
C LEU A 1060 -10.94 37.10 -11.60
N GLU A 1061 -11.62 37.46 -12.69
CA GLU A 1061 -11.61 36.71 -13.94
C GLU A 1061 -10.28 36.87 -14.70
N GLU A 1062 -9.68 38.06 -14.67
CA GLU A 1062 -8.38 38.34 -15.27
C GLU A 1062 -7.21 37.67 -14.51
N GLN A 1063 -7.26 37.64 -13.18
CA GLN A 1063 -6.24 36.97 -12.34
C GLN A 1063 -6.37 35.44 -12.29
N ALA A 1064 -7.55 34.87 -12.53
CA ALA A 1064 -7.77 33.42 -12.40
C ALA A 1064 -7.21 32.60 -13.57
N GLY A 1065 -7.12 33.18 -14.78
CA GLY A 1065 -6.73 32.44 -15.99
C GLY A 1065 -7.55 31.16 -16.22
N ASN A 1066 -7.17 30.36 -17.23
CA ASN A 1066 -7.85 29.09 -17.54
C ASN A 1066 -7.52 27.93 -16.55
N HIS A 1067 -7.00 28.22 -15.35
CA HIS A 1067 -6.41 27.23 -14.44
C HIS A 1067 -7.05 27.20 -13.04
N VAL A 1068 -8.25 27.74 -12.87
CA VAL A 1068 -9.02 27.69 -11.61
C VAL A 1068 -10.36 27.01 -11.83
N CYS A 1069 -10.68 26.05 -10.97
CA CYS A 1069 -11.99 25.40 -10.93
C CYS A 1069 -12.82 26.00 -9.79
N ARG A 1070 -14.04 26.44 -10.10
CA ARG A 1070 -15.03 26.95 -9.14
C ARG A 1070 -16.14 25.92 -8.94
N PHE A 1071 -16.49 25.61 -7.70
CA PHE A 1071 -17.63 24.74 -7.39
C PHE A 1071 -18.34 25.17 -6.10
N VAL A 1072 -19.63 24.84 -6.00
CA VAL A 1072 -20.47 25.17 -4.85
C VAL A 1072 -20.51 24.00 -3.88
N THR A 1073 -20.65 24.26 -2.58
CA THR A 1073 -21.05 23.25 -1.59
C THR A 1073 -21.97 23.87 -0.54
N TYR A 1074 -22.86 23.05 0.05
CA TYR A 1074 -23.71 23.45 1.19
C TYR A 1074 -23.24 22.84 2.51
N ASP A 1075 -22.23 21.98 2.45
CA ASP A 1075 -21.68 21.31 3.61
C ASP A 1075 -20.20 20.95 3.41
N PHE A 1076 -19.48 20.71 4.50
CA PHE A 1076 -18.07 20.32 4.45
C PHE A 1076 -17.89 18.81 4.59
N PRO A 1077 -17.49 18.10 3.53
CA PRO A 1077 -17.01 16.72 3.64
C PRO A 1077 -15.64 16.69 4.33
N GLN A 1078 -15.17 15.50 4.70
CA GLN A 1078 -13.79 15.35 5.20
C GLN A 1078 -12.77 15.72 4.10
N TYR A 1079 -13.01 15.29 2.86
CA TYR A 1079 -12.14 15.60 1.72
C TYR A 1079 -12.89 16.02 0.45
N PHE A 1080 -12.28 16.95 -0.29
CA PHE A 1080 -12.54 17.16 -1.72
C PHE A 1080 -11.29 16.84 -2.54
N ALA A 1081 -11.48 16.29 -3.73
CA ALA A 1081 -10.41 16.09 -4.71
C ALA A 1081 -10.79 16.71 -6.06
N VAL A 1082 -9.92 17.56 -6.60
CA VAL A 1082 -10.01 18.12 -7.95
C VAL A 1082 -9.31 17.15 -8.90
N VAL A 1083 -10.06 16.53 -9.81
CA VAL A 1083 -9.56 15.46 -10.68
C VAL A 1083 -9.80 15.85 -12.14
N SER A 1084 -8.78 15.69 -12.98
CA SER A 1084 -8.93 15.77 -14.44
C SER A 1084 -9.05 14.38 -15.03
N ARG A 1085 -10.12 14.13 -15.80
CA ARG A 1085 -10.35 12.89 -16.54
C ARG A 1085 -10.61 13.19 -18.02
N ILE A 1086 -10.55 12.15 -18.85
CA ILE A 1086 -11.01 12.23 -20.24
C ILE A 1086 -12.52 12.49 -20.23
N ARG A 1087 -12.96 13.43 -21.07
CA ARG A 1087 -14.37 13.84 -21.14
C ARG A 1087 -15.25 12.63 -21.44
N GLN A 1088 -16.32 12.48 -20.68
CA GLN A 1088 -17.23 11.35 -20.77
C GLN A 1088 -18.67 11.83 -20.90
N GLU A 1089 -19.34 11.52 -22.01
CA GLU A 1089 -20.76 11.80 -22.15
C GLU A 1089 -21.60 10.68 -21.52
N VAL A 1090 -22.31 10.98 -20.43
CA VAL A 1090 -23.16 10.00 -19.73
C VAL A 1090 -24.64 10.27 -20.02
N HIS A 1091 -25.33 9.31 -20.63
CA HIS A 1091 -26.77 9.37 -20.88
C HIS A 1091 -27.49 8.13 -20.34
N ALA A 1092 -28.69 8.31 -19.78
CA ALA A 1092 -29.52 7.20 -19.31
C ALA A 1092 -30.39 6.65 -20.46
N ILE A 1093 -30.07 5.46 -20.95
CA ILE A 1093 -30.76 4.84 -22.09
C ILE A 1093 -31.58 3.64 -21.60
N GLY A 1094 -32.86 3.61 -21.96
CA GLY A 1094 -33.80 2.54 -21.61
C GLY A 1094 -34.10 1.57 -22.76
N PRO A 1095 -35.08 0.68 -22.56
CA PRO A 1095 -35.54 -0.28 -23.57
C PRO A 1095 -36.05 0.38 -24.87
N GLU A 1096 -36.47 1.64 -24.80
CA GLU A 1096 -36.84 2.48 -25.93
C GLU A 1096 -35.69 2.73 -26.93
N GLY A 1097 -34.44 2.45 -26.55
CA GLY A 1097 -33.27 2.76 -27.37
C GLY A 1097 -32.85 4.24 -27.23
N GLY A 1098 -31.79 4.64 -27.92
CA GLY A 1098 -31.26 6.01 -27.82
C GLY A 1098 -29.91 6.18 -28.50
N MET A 1099 -29.43 7.42 -28.57
CA MET A 1099 -28.15 7.76 -29.17
C MET A 1099 -27.32 8.61 -28.20
N VAL A 1100 -26.01 8.34 -28.14
CA VAL A 1100 -25.04 9.18 -27.44
C VAL A 1100 -24.01 9.65 -28.45
N SER A 1101 -23.89 10.96 -28.64
CA SER A 1101 -22.90 11.59 -29.52
C SER A 1101 -21.78 12.20 -28.70
N SER A 1102 -20.53 12.05 -29.16
CA SER A 1102 -19.40 12.72 -28.50
C SER A 1102 -19.34 14.20 -28.85
N THR A 1103 -19.09 15.03 -27.84
CA THR A 1103 -18.87 16.47 -27.99
C THR A 1103 -17.45 16.81 -28.44
N VAL A 1104 -16.50 15.88 -28.27
CA VAL A 1104 -15.10 16.00 -28.68
C VAL A 1104 -14.95 15.72 -30.18
N VAL A 1105 -15.60 14.65 -30.66
CA VAL A 1105 -15.66 14.28 -32.08
C VAL A 1105 -17.12 14.00 -32.44
N PRO A 1106 -17.88 14.99 -32.96
CA PRO A 1106 -19.33 14.85 -33.24
C PRO A 1106 -19.70 13.69 -34.19
N GLN A 1107 -18.72 13.21 -34.95
CA GLN A 1107 -18.84 12.10 -35.90
C GLN A 1107 -18.88 10.72 -35.18
N VAL A 1108 -18.45 10.65 -33.92
CA VAL A 1108 -18.51 9.43 -33.10
C VAL A 1108 -19.84 9.41 -32.35
N GLN A 1109 -20.68 8.43 -32.69
CA GLN A 1109 -21.99 8.24 -32.10
C GLN A 1109 -22.18 6.77 -31.73
N ALA A 1110 -22.68 6.51 -30.52
CA ALA A 1110 -23.13 5.20 -30.10
C ALA A 1110 -24.66 5.16 -30.21
N VAL A 1111 -25.16 4.30 -31.11
CA VAL A 1111 -26.61 4.11 -31.33
C VAL A 1111 -27.06 2.81 -30.69
N PHE A 1112 -28.07 2.89 -29.84
CA PHE A 1112 -28.70 1.76 -29.16
C PHE A 1112 -30.08 1.54 -29.78
N PRO A 1113 -30.28 0.46 -30.56
CA PRO A 1113 -31.58 0.11 -31.13
C PRO A 1113 -32.62 -0.17 -30.03
N GLN A 1114 -33.89 0.03 -30.37
CA GLN A 1114 -35.01 -0.34 -29.48
C GLN A 1114 -34.92 -1.83 -29.11
N GLY A 1115 -35.09 -2.14 -27.82
CA GLY A 1115 -34.96 -3.50 -27.28
C GLY A 1115 -33.52 -3.97 -26.98
N ALA A 1116 -32.48 -3.19 -27.33
CA ALA A 1116 -31.09 -3.55 -27.03
C ALA A 1116 -30.81 -3.57 -25.52
N LEU A 1117 -31.51 -2.76 -24.74
CA LEU A 1117 -31.39 -2.70 -23.28
C LEU A 1117 -32.69 -3.21 -22.64
N THR A 1118 -32.56 -3.99 -21.55
CA THR A 1118 -33.73 -4.54 -20.81
C THR A 1118 -34.13 -3.68 -19.63
N LYS A 1119 -33.28 -2.72 -19.23
CA LYS A 1119 -33.49 -1.76 -18.14
C LYS A 1119 -32.79 -0.45 -18.48
N LYS A 1120 -33.28 0.66 -17.91
CA LYS A 1120 -32.65 1.98 -18.07
C LYS A 1120 -31.30 2.00 -17.33
N ILE A 1121 -30.21 2.15 -18.08
CA ILE A 1121 -28.85 2.19 -17.54
C ILE A 1121 -28.13 3.47 -17.99
N LYS A 1122 -27.22 3.98 -17.15
CA LYS A 1122 -26.32 5.08 -17.53
C LYS A 1122 -25.22 4.50 -18.43
N VAL A 1123 -25.14 4.99 -19.66
CA VAL A 1123 -24.13 4.64 -20.64
C VAL A 1123 -23.18 5.83 -20.79
N GLY A 1124 -21.88 5.59 -20.69
CA GLY A 1124 -20.85 6.60 -20.91
C GLY A 1124 -20.15 6.39 -22.25
N LEU A 1125 -20.02 7.44 -23.06
CA LEU A 1125 -19.17 7.49 -24.25
C LEU A 1125 -17.90 8.27 -23.93
N GLN A 1126 -16.74 7.73 -24.30
CA GLN A 1126 -15.43 8.37 -24.20
C GLN A 1126 -14.72 8.26 -25.54
N VAL A 1127 -14.08 9.34 -25.99
CA VAL A 1127 -13.35 9.38 -27.26
C VAL A 1127 -11.93 9.86 -27.03
N ASN A 1128 -10.96 9.05 -27.48
CA ASN A 1128 -9.54 9.38 -27.42
C ASN A 1128 -9.01 9.71 -28.82
N LEU A 1129 -8.46 10.91 -28.98
CA LEU A 1129 -7.79 11.32 -30.21
C LEU A 1129 -6.32 10.91 -30.15
N PHE A 1130 -5.89 10.04 -31.07
CA PHE A 1130 -4.49 9.67 -31.22
C PHE A 1130 -3.82 10.53 -32.30
N LYS A 1131 -2.63 11.07 -32.04
CA LYS A 1131 -1.80 11.65 -33.10
C LYS A 1131 -1.20 10.50 -33.93
N PRO A 1132 -1.40 10.45 -35.26
CA PRO A 1132 -0.77 9.43 -36.08
C PRO A 1132 0.76 9.56 -36.03
N ARG A 1133 1.46 8.42 -36.10
CA ARG A 1133 2.93 8.37 -36.19
C ARG A 1133 3.39 9.16 -37.42
N LYS A 1134 4.48 9.93 -37.30
CA LYS A 1134 5.11 10.66 -38.43
C LYS A 1134 5.24 9.72 -39.64
N GLY A 1135 4.60 10.06 -40.76
CA GLY A 1135 4.69 9.33 -42.03
C GLY A 1135 3.41 8.65 -42.54
N VAL A 1136 2.28 8.72 -41.83
CA VAL A 1136 0.98 8.20 -42.33
C VAL A 1136 0.14 9.34 -42.90
N ALA A 1137 -0.19 9.25 -44.20
CA ALA A 1137 -1.05 10.23 -44.88
C ALA A 1137 -2.51 10.14 -44.37
N PRO A 1138 -3.23 11.27 -44.20
CA PRO A 1138 -4.60 11.31 -43.63
C PRO A 1138 -5.62 10.43 -44.38
N GLU A 1139 -5.38 10.22 -45.68
CA GLU A 1139 -6.28 9.51 -46.60
C GLU A 1139 -6.31 7.99 -46.40
N LYS A 1140 -5.41 7.43 -45.57
CA LYS A 1140 -5.33 5.97 -45.29
C LYS A 1140 -6.10 5.53 -44.04
N LEU A 1141 -6.73 6.45 -43.31
CA LEU A 1141 -7.54 6.12 -42.12
C LEU A 1141 -8.91 5.56 -42.58
N ARG A 1142 -9.16 4.27 -42.37
CA ARG A 1142 -10.42 3.61 -42.75
C ARG A 1142 -11.51 3.88 -41.70
N LYS A 1143 -12.68 4.34 -42.15
CA LYS A 1143 -13.90 4.47 -41.34
C LYS A 1143 -14.36 3.08 -40.87
N ILE A 1144 -14.28 2.80 -39.57
CA ILE A 1144 -14.85 1.59 -38.96
C ILE A 1144 -16.30 1.88 -38.56
N SER A 1145 -17.25 1.15 -39.12
CA SER A 1145 -18.66 1.13 -38.69
C SER A 1145 -18.92 -0.16 -37.94
N VAL A 1146 -19.27 -0.06 -36.64
CA VAL A 1146 -19.65 -1.23 -35.82
C VAL A 1146 -21.16 -1.28 -35.69
N ASN A 1147 -21.79 -2.15 -36.46
CA ASN A 1147 -23.21 -2.48 -36.32
C ASN A 1147 -23.32 -3.71 -35.39
N HIS A 1148 -23.70 -3.48 -34.13
CA HIS A 1148 -23.93 -4.44 -33.03
C HIS A 1148 -22.83 -4.56 -31.96
N VAL A 1149 -23.24 -4.30 -30.72
CA VAL A 1149 -22.42 -4.33 -29.51
C VAL A 1149 -23.13 -5.17 -28.43
N PRO A 1150 -22.63 -6.35 -28.03
CA PRO A 1150 -23.21 -7.16 -26.96
C PRO A 1150 -22.93 -6.57 -25.55
N LYS A 1151 -23.83 -6.89 -24.60
CA LYS A 1151 -23.86 -6.34 -23.23
C LYS A 1151 -22.59 -6.70 -22.43
N LYS A 1152 -21.87 -5.66 -22.00
CA LYS A 1152 -20.74 -5.63 -21.03
C LYS A 1152 -19.30 -5.85 -21.56
N LYS A 1153 -18.83 -5.02 -22.49
CA LYS A 1153 -17.38 -4.74 -22.65
C LYS A 1153 -17.15 -3.24 -22.93
N ARG A 1154 -16.03 -2.69 -22.41
CA ARG A 1154 -15.42 -1.45 -22.91
C ARG A 1154 -14.98 -1.72 -24.35
N PHE A 1155 -15.32 -0.85 -25.30
CA PHE A 1155 -14.83 -0.94 -26.67
C PHE A 1155 -13.86 0.22 -26.90
N SER A 1156 -12.59 -0.10 -27.14
CA SER A 1156 -11.60 0.86 -27.64
C SER A 1156 -11.65 0.81 -29.16
N LEU A 1157 -12.38 1.74 -29.78
CA LEU A 1157 -12.29 1.98 -31.22
C LEU A 1157 -11.10 2.90 -31.46
N ILE A 1158 -10.06 2.38 -32.11
CA ILE A 1158 -8.91 3.16 -32.56
C ILE A 1158 -9.29 3.75 -33.92
N TRP A 1159 -9.32 5.08 -34.01
CA TRP A 1159 -9.42 5.80 -35.28
C TRP A 1159 -8.01 6.09 -35.81
#